data_AF-A0A832HBT4-F1
#
_entry.id   AF-A0A832HBT4-F1
#
_cell.length_a   1.000
_cell.length_b   1.000
_cell.length_c   1.000
_cell.angle_alpha   90.00
_cell.angle_beta   90.00
_cell.angle_gamma   90.00
#
_symmetry.space_group_name_H-M   'P 1'
#
loop_
_entity.id
_entity.type
_entity.pdbx_description
1 polymer ?
#
loop_
_entity_poly.entity_id
_entity_poly.type
_entity_poly.pdbx_seq_one_letter_code
_entity_poly.pdbx_strand_id
1 'polypeptide(L)'
;MKNMTMSVKVTVLVGVMLATTFAVAVVGLRRLSLLASQFHSVVDKTVRQVDLASECRVALLSAIRAEKNAILTKDKKRAEELARVARQEFERARTIRDELSRITGSAAETEEGKALADLDRAMEDFEKNQKEVLELAVLKASGDATRKLNGDSTKKATGESTRKAGNSIHDTVHELEEFLKGLAANEGAAPQPGASSASPKLAAGAQVVSRLYDLMYHLSVHINSDSEAELLRMDQETRPRVAAYQDSLRRFLTLLTESERAEMGKLRDALAEVKERTQEIVDLSNGGSDMRAERLTSTSTLTLANKCDGTLAGLSKLLQDRLRKDREQVQKVATTSQYLLIGATVVGSVLALLLASIIIRSITKPVQKGMEVFEAVAAGDLTQRMNLEQSDEMGRLGAASDQMVQTINKVVTGIRATADRLGNSAAQLAGVSNDLLSQSQEMTTQAESVASGTHQMSTNVATMAAAAEQMSMNVSGISSASEEVSVNVASIASSADATSRNVGAVAESIGRITASLEHVSNDAREGSQMTKQAREMATGASNAMQQLGHAAGEINKVTEVIKTIALQTNLLALNATIEATNAGEAGRGFAVVAKEIKELASQSGQSAEEIARRIETVQNSTREAVRIIEGVAQFIGRVDESAIRISSAVTNQTQMANQIAVDVSEARKGVESIARSIAEVAKGATDVSGNTSEASKAAIDVSRNAGEAAKAAESISANIHGVSEATRLNTSSAVKVNEAASHLRQIAVELQSSVAQFKVGDGPGKHG
;
A
#
# COMPACT_ATOMS: atom_id res chain seq x y z
N MET A 1 66.89 78.41 3.94
CA MET A 1 67.86 77.31 3.71
C MET A 1 68.23 77.06 2.23
N LYS A 2 67.72 77.80 1.22
CA LYS A 2 67.94 77.42 -0.20
C LYS A 2 69.36 77.68 -0.74
N ASN A 3 70.06 78.73 -0.27
CA ASN A 3 71.44 79.05 -0.72
C ASN A 3 72.53 78.68 0.32
N MET A 4 72.25 77.78 1.26
CA MET A 4 73.21 77.38 2.31
C MET A 4 73.88 76.04 1.93
N THR A 5 75.16 75.87 2.25
CA THR A 5 75.86 74.58 2.08
C THR A 5 75.29 73.53 3.04
N MET A 6 75.30 72.25 2.65
CA MET A 6 74.71 71.14 3.43
C MET A 6 75.20 71.11 4.89
N SER A 7 76.46 71.45 5.14
CA SER A 7 77.04 71.63 6.49
C SER A 7 76.25 72.62 7.35
N VAL A 8 75.90 73.79 6.81
CA VAL A 8 75.21 74.84 7.58
C VAL A 8 73.72 74.50 7.73
N LYS A 9 73.14 73.76 6.78
CA LYS A 9 71.78 73.20 6.94
C LYS A 9 71.76 72.18 8.08
N VAL A 10 72.78 71.34 8.21
CA VAL A 10 72.91 70.35 9.29
C VAL A 10 73.04 71.02 10.66
N THR A 11 73.82 72.10 10.80
CA THR A 11 73.94 72.81 12.09
C THR A 11 72.61 73.45 12.54
N VAL A 12 71.86 74.06 11.62
CA VAL A 12 70.52 74.61 11.90
C VAL A 12 69.51 73.48 12.20
N LEU A 13 69.64 72.33 11.54
CA LEU A 13 68.80 71.15 11.79
C LEU A 13 69.04 70.56 13.19
N VAL A 14 70.29 70.54 13.66
CA VAL A 14 70.65 70.07 15.01
C VAL A 14 70.07 70.98 16.09
N GLY A 15 70.10 72.30 15.89
CA GLY A 15 69.45 73.25 16.80
C GLY A 15 67.92 73.10 16.86
N VAL A 16 67.28 72.84 15.73
CA VAL A 16 65.83 72.55 15.65
C VAL A 16 65.50 71.17 16.24
N MET A 17 66.40 70.19 16.10
CA MET A 17 66.25 68.85 16.72
C MET A 17 66.28 68.92 18.24
N LEU A 18 67.18 69.69 18.85
CA LEU A 18 67.22 69.82 20.32
C LEU A 18 65.93 70.45 20.87
N ALA A 19 65.38 71.47 20.19
CA ALA A 19 64.11 72.09 20.57
C ALA A 19 62.90 71.17 20.37
N THR A 20 62.88 70.36 19.31
CA THR A 20 61.82 69.37 19.07
C THR A 20 61.91 68.16 19.99
N THR A 21 63.10 67.73 20.40
CA THR A 21 63.28 66.63 21.36
C THR A 21 62.67 66.99 22.73
N PHE A 22 62.83 68.24 23.17
CA PHE A 22 62.22 68.74 24.39
C PHE A 22 60.68 68.82 24.30
N ALA A 23 60.15 69.28 23.16
CA ALA A 23 58.71 69.34 22.91
C ALA A 23 58.05 67.95 22.81
N VAL A 24 58.74 66.98 22.19
CA VAL A 24 58.29 65.57 22.08
C VAL A 24 58.26 64.88 23.44
N ALA A 25 59.21 65.17 24.34
CA ALA A 25 59.20 64.61 25.69
C ALA A 25 57.96 65.05 26.50
N VAL A 26 57.58 66.33 26.43
CA VAL A 26 56.40 66.88 27.12
C VAL A 26 55.10 66.35 26.51
N VAL A 27 54.99 66.27 25.19
CA VAL A 27 53.83 65.68 24.50
C VAL A 27 53.73 64.17 24.73
N GLY A 28 54.87 63.48 24.78
CA GLY A 28 54.97 62.03 25.05
C GLY A 28 54.51 61.67 26.46
N LEU A 29 54.93 62.42 27.48
CA LEU A 29 54.44 62.25 28.85
C LEU A 29 52.93 62.50 28.96
N ARG A 30 52.40 63.50 28.25
CA ARG A 30 50.97 63.83 28.24
C ARG A 30 50.13 62.80 27.47
N ARG A 31 50.65 62.25 26.36
CA ARG A 31 49.98 61.16 25.62
C ARG A 31 50.05 59.82 26.35
N LEU A 32 51.15 59.49 27.05
CA LEU A 32 51.24 58.26 27.83
C LEU A 32 50.24 58.25 28.99
N SER A 33 50.01 59.40 29.66
CA SER A 33 49.01 59.47 30.73
C SER A 33 47.57 59.39 30.21
N LEU A 34 47.28 59.93 29.02
CA LEU A 34 46.00 59.80 28.33
C LEU A 34 45.74 58.37 27.80
N LEU A 35 46.77 57.69 27.28
CA LEU A 35 46.67 56.30 26.83
C LEU A 35 46.50 55.34 28.02
N ALA A 36 47.20 55.58 29.14
CA ALA A 36 47.03 54.78 30.34
C ALA A 36 45.61 54.92 30.94
N SER A 37 45.00 56.11 30.89
CA SER A 37 43.63 56.31 31.38
C SER A 37 42.55 55.77 30.43
N GLN A 38 42.75 55.85 29.11
CA GLN A 38 41.85 55.25 28.11
C GLN A 38 41.91 53.71 28.14
N PHE A 39 43.11 53.13 28.29
CA PHE A 39 43.27 51.68 28.43
C PHE A 39 42.61 51.16 29.71
N HIS A 40 42.65 51.93 30.80
CA HIS A 40 41.95 51.60 32.05
C HIS A 40 40.43 51.52 31.85
N SER A 41 39.85 52.46 31.11
CA SER A 41 38.40 52.52 30.87
C SER A 41 37.89 51.40 29.95
N VAL A 42 38.65 51.04 28.92
CA VAL A 42 38.25 49.97 27.98
C VAL A 42 38.35 48.60 28.64
N VAL A 43 39.44 48.30 29.35
CA VAL A 43 39.61 47.01 30.03
C VAL A 43 38.58 46.82 31.15
N ASP A 44 38.28 47.87 31.95
CA ASP A 44 37.33 47.77 33.06
C ASP A 44 35.88 47.57 32.56
N LYS A 45 35.52 48.16 31.41
CA LYS A 45 34.23 47.91 30.73
C LYS A 45 34.14 46.50 30.16
N THR A 46 35.13 46.05 29.39
CA THR A 46 35.10 44.73 28.74
C THR A 46 35.09 43.60 29.77
N VAL A 47 35.90 43.70 30.83
CA VAL A 47 35.90 42.71 31.93
C VAL A 47 34.54 42.66 32.61
N ARG A 48 33.91 43.81 32.87
CA ARG A 48 32.59 43.85 33.52
C ARG A 48 31.45 43.40 32.61
N GLN A 49 31.54 43.63 31.30
CA GLN A 49 30.59 43.08 30.31
C GLN A 49 30.65 41.55 30.26
N VAL A 50 31.85 40.98 30.22
CA VAL A 50 32.03 39.52 30.28
C VAL A 50 31.53 38.94 31.60
N ASP A 51 31.74 39.65 32.72
CA ASP A 51 31.26 39.25 34.04
C ASP A 51 29.72 39.20 34.11
N LEU A 52 29.06 40.31 33.75
CA LEU A 52 27.60 40.39 33.74
C LEU A 52 26.96 39.43 32.73
N ALA A 53 27.56 39.23 31.55
CA ALA A 53 27.09 38.24 30.59
C ALA A 53 27.19 36.80 31.15
N SER A 54 28.30 36.48 31.82
CA SER A 54 28.45 35.19 32.51
C SER A 54 27.46 35.03 33.66
N GLU A 55 27.22 36.06 34.47
CA GLU A 55 26.23 36.01 35.56
C GLU A 55 24.80 35.88 35.04
N CYS A 56 24.45 36.62 33.98
CA CYS A 56 23.15 36.54 33.31
C CYS A 56 22.91 35.11 32.81
N ARG A 57 23.94 34.49 32.21
CA ARG A 57 23.89 33.11 31.75
C ARG A 57 23.61 32.14 32.89
N VAL A 58 24.34 32.26 33.99
CA VAL A 58 24.16 31.39 35.16
C VAL A 58 22.75 31.53 35.74
N ALA A 59 22.23 32.77 35.84
CA ALA A 59 20.88 33.02 36.32
C ALA A 59 19.81 32.42 35.37
N LEU A 60 19.95 32.64 34.06
CA LEU A 60 19.03 32.08 33.06
C LEU A 60 19.03 30.55 33.08
N LEU A 61 20.21 29.93 33.08
CA LEU A 61 20.38 28.49 33.17
C LEU A 61 19.83 27.90 34.48
N SER A 62 19.87 28.67 35.57
CA SER A 62 19.25 28.30 36.85
C SER A 62 17.72 28.38 36.78
N ALA A 63 17.16 29.40 36.12
CA ALA A 63 15.73 29.54 35.87
C ALA A 63 15.17 28.36 35.05
N ILE A 64 15.85 28.06 33.94
CA ILE A 64 15.54 26.94 33.03
C ILE A 64 15.52 25.61 33.79
N ARG A 65 16.52 25.38 34.64
CA ARG A 65 16.62 24.16 35.44
C ARG A 65 15.46 24.06 36.44
N ALA A 66 15.13 25.14 37.13
CA ALA A 66 14.03 25.16 38.08
C ALA A 66 12.68 24.90 37.38
N GLU A 67 12.47 25.46 36.19
CA GLU A 67 11.30 25.18 35.35
C GLU A 67 11.22 23.70 34.95
N LYS A 68 12.31 23.13 34.44
CA LYS A 68 12.38 21.70 34.10
C LYS A 68 12.00 20.82 35.30
N ASN A 69 12.54 21.11 36.48
CA ASN A 69 12.24 20.30 37.66
C ASN A 69 10.78 20.47 38.13
N ALA A 70 10.17 21.64 37.91
CA ALA A 70 8.75 21.83 38.19
C ALA A 70 7.88 20.93 37.28
N ILE A 71 8.27 20.75 36.01
CA ILE A 71 7.59 19.84 35.06
C ILE A 71 7.76 18.37 35.44
N LEU A 72 8.94 18.02 35.95
CA LEU A 72 9.32 16.64 36.28
C LEU A 72 8.81 16.17 37.65
N THR A 73 8.44 17.07 38.57
CA THR A 73 7.96 16.65 39.89
C THR A 73 6.46 16.34 39.87
N LYS A 74 6.07 15.22 40.49
CA LYS A 74 4.67 14.85 40.73
C LYS A 74 4.12 15.42 42.04
N ASP A 75 4.97 15.97 42.89
CA ASP A 75 4.58 16.65 44.13
C ASP A 75 4.22 18.12 43.82
N LYS A 76 2.95 18.47 44.03
CA LYS A 76 2.41 19.81 43.82
C LYS A 76 3.18 20.89 44.59
N LYS A 77 3.49 20.67 45.87
CA LYS A 77 4.20 21.67 46.69
C LYS A 77 5.60 21.90 46.15
N ARG A 78 6.27 20.82 45.73
CA ARG A 78 7.59 20.93 45.12
C ARG A 78 7.54 21.61 43.75
N ALA A 79 6.50 21.36 42.96
CA ALA A 79 6.28 22.04 41.68
C ALA A 79 6.11 23.55 41.87
N GLU A 80 5.29 23.96 42.84
CA GLU A 80 5.06 25.38 43.17
C GLU A 80 6.34 26.07 43.65
N GLU A 81 7.14 25.41 44.49
CA GLU A 81 8.42 25.94 44.97
C GLU A 81 9.41 26.14 43.81
N LEU A 82 9.53 25.13 42.93
CA LEU A 82 10.43 25.19 41.77
C LEU A 82 9.96 26.22 40.73
N ALA A 83 8.65 26.36 40.52
CA ALA A 83 8.09 27.41 39.68
C ALA A 83 8.41 28.81 40.22
N ARG A 84 8.38 28.99 41.54
CA ARG A 84 8.78 30.26 42.19
C ARG A 84 10.27 30.55 41.98
N VAL A 85 11.13 29.54 42.15
CA VAL A 85 12.59 29.67 41.93
C VAL A 85 12.88 29.99 40.46
N ALA A 86 12.19 29.35 39.52
CA ALA A 86 12.34 29.62 38.09
C ALA A 86 12.07 31.09 37.75
N ARG A 87 10.94 31.63 38.21
CA ARG A 87 10.59 33.04 38.01
C ARG A 87 11.59 33.99 38.68
N GLN A 88 12.06 33.67 39.89
CA GLN A 88 13.01 34.50 40.63
C GLN A 88 14.38 34.59 39.94
N GLU A 89 14.92 33.46 39.47
CA GLU A 89 16.19 33.45 38.74
C GLU A 89 16.06 34.06 37.34
N PHE A 90 14.89 33.95 36.70
CA PHE A 90 14.65 34.63 35.42
C PHE A 90 14.63 36.15 35.56
N GLU A 91 13.95 36.68 36.59
CA GLU A 91 13.98 38.12 36.91
C GLU A 91 15.39 38.61 37.29
N ARG A 92 16.16 37.76 37.98
CA ARG A 92 17.58 38.05 38.24
C ARG A 92 18.37 38.14 36.94
N ALA A 93 18.18 37.21 36.00
CA ALA A 93 18.82 37.24 34.69
C ALA A 93 18.44 38.53 33.93
N ARG A 94 17.15 38.91 33.94
CA ARG A 94 16.66 40.16 33.33
C ARG A 94 17.33 41.40 33.92
N THR A 95 17.46 41.45 35.25
CA THR A 95 18.13 42.56 35.95
C THR A 95 19.60 42.68 35.53
N ILE A 96 20.31 41.55 35.46
CA ILE A 96 21.73 41.51 35.05
C ILE A 96 21.86 41.91 33.57
N ARG A 97 20.96 41.42 32.72
CA ARG A 97 20.88 41.80 31.30
C ARG A 97 20.68 43.30 31.14
N ASP A 98 19.81 43.92 31.94
CA ASP A 98 19.59 45.37 31.90
C ASP A 98 20.85 46.16 32.33
N GLU A 99 21.60 45.66 33.32
CA GLU A 99 22.90 46.24 33.70
C GLU A 99 23.93 46.08 32.56
N LEU A 100 23.95 44.92 31.92
CA LEU A 100 24.80 44.65 30.76
C LEU A 100 24.46 45.59 29.59
N SER A 101 23.18 45.84 29.33
CA SER A 101 22.71 46.80 28.32
C SER A 101 23.17 48.23 28.65
N ARG A 102 23.05 48.67 29.92
CA ARG A 102 23.52 50.01 30.34
C ARG A 102 25.02 50.22 30.16
N ILE A 103 25.83 49.20 30.45
CA ILE A 103 27.29 49.30 30.34
C ILE A 103 27.77 49.21 28.89
N THR A 104 27.07 48.43 28.06
CA THR A 104 27.36 48.28 26.63
C THR A 104 26.95 49.52 25.84
N GLY A 105 25.90 50.23 26.27
CA GLY A 105 25.42 51.47 25.64
C GLY A 105 24.58 51.22 24.38
N SER A 106 23.67 52.15 24.07
CA SER A 106 22.64 52.04 23.02
C SER A 106 23.20 52.20 21.59
N ALA A 107 24.16 51.39 21.19
CA ALA A 107 24.66 51.35 19.81
C ALA A 107 24.06 50.14 19.08
N ALA A 108 22.80 50.28 18.63
CA ALA A 108 22.07 49.26 17.87
C ALA A 108 22.75 48.82 16.55
N GLU A 109 23.84 49.48 16.15
CA GLU A 109 24.62 49.18 14.95
C GLU A 109 25.89 48.34 15.20
N THR A 110 26.27 48.13 16.47
CA THR A 110 27.40 47.24 16.84
C THR A 110 26.97 45.77 16.86
N GLU A 111 27.88 44.84 16.59
CA GLU A 111 27.58 43.40 16.67
C GLU A 111 27.15 43.01 18.10
N GLU A 112 27.76 43.61 19.12
CA GLU A 112 27.37 43.43 20.52
C GLU A 112 25.96 43.94 20.80
N GLY A 113 25.57 45.09 20.23
CA GLY A 113 24.23 45.66 20.39
C GLY A 113 23.14 44.83 19.70
N LYS A 114 23.44 44.24 18.54
CA LYS A 114 22.52 43.33 17.83
C LYS A 114 22.31 42.03 18.60
N ALA A 115 23.40 41.40 19.05
CA ALA A 115 23.32 40.19 19.85
C ALA A 115 22.58 40.42 21.18
N LEU A 116 22.70 41.60 21.80
CA LEU A 116 21.88 41.95 22.96
C LEU A 116 20.39 42.07 22.63
N ALA A 117 20.04 42.64 21.46
CA ALA A 117 18.65 42.75 21.02
C ALA A 117 18.03 41.40 20.62
N ASP A 118 18.84 40.47 20.11
CA ASP A 118 18.42 39.09 19.82
C ASP A 118 18.19 38.30 21.11
N LEU A 119 19.09 38.46 22.10
CA LEU A 119 18.90 37.94 23.45
C LEU A 119 17.62 38.49 24.10
N ASP A 120 17.32 39.77 23.94
CA ASP A 120 16.10 40.40 24.48
C ASP A 120 14.84 39.75 23.92
N ARG A 121 14.77 39.55 22.60
CA ARG A 121 13.65 38.84 21.96
C ARG A 121 13.54 37.40 22.45
N ALA A 122 14.67 36.69 22.53
CA ALA A 122 14.68 35.31 22.99
C ALA A 122 14.25 35.18 24.47
N MET A 123 14.63 36.13 25.34
CA MET A 123 14.19 36.16 26.74
C MET A 123 12.68 36.47 26.85
N GLU A 124 12.13 37.37 26.02
CA GLU A 124 10.70 37.67 26.00
C GLU A 124 9.86 36.46 25.56
N ASP A 125 10.28 35.76 24.50
CA ASP A 125 9.65 34.52 24.05
C ASP A 125 9.72 33.42 25.12
N PHE A 126 10.86 33.32 25.82
CA PHE A 126 11.04 32.38 26.90
C PHE A 126 10.13 32.70 28.10
N GLU A 127 10.02 33.97 28.51
CA GLU A 127 9.12 34.38 29.61
C GLU A 127 7.66 33.99 29.32
N LYS A 128 7.21 34.23 28.08
CA LYS A 128 5.86 33.91 27.63
C LYS A 128 5.59 32.41 27.69
N ASN A 129 6.51 31.60 27.18
CA ASN A 129 6.38 30.14 27.18
C ASN A 129 6.52 29.55 28.59
N GLN A 130 7.47 30.04 29.38
CA GLN A 130 7.72 29.60 30.76
C GLN A 130 6.50 29.80 31.65
N LYS A 131 5.76 30.91 31.48
CA LYS A 131 4.56 31.16 32.26
C LYS A 131 3.50 30.06 32.05
N GLU A 132 3.25 29.70 30.80
CA GLU A 132 2.29 28.67 30.42
C GLU A 132 2.75 27.29 30.90
N VAL A 133 4.03 26.96 30.73
CA VAL A 133 4.60 25.67 31.11
C VAL A 133 4.62 25.48 32.62
N LEU A 134 4.98 26.50 33.40
CA LEU A 134 4.97 26.42 34.87
C LEU A 134 3.55 26.28 35.42
N GLU A 135 2.56 26.95 34.83
CA GLU A 135 1.15 26.79 35.20
C GLU A 135 0.67 25.35 34.95
N LEU A 136 0.98 24.79 33.77
CA LEU A 136 0.65 23.41 33.42
C LEU A 136 1.40 22.38 34.27
N ALA A 137 2.67 22.65 34.63
CA ALA A 137 3.48 21.78 35.48
C ALA A 137 2.92 21.66 36.90
N VAL A 138 2.54 22.79 37.51
CA VAL A 138 1.86 22.81 38.81
C VAL A 138 0.50 22.13 38.73
N LEU A 139 -0.23 22.32 37.62
CA LEU A 139 -1.51 21.65 37.38
C LEU A 139 -1.31 20.13 37.30
N LYS A 140 -0.36 19.63 36.49
CA LYS A 140 -0.01 18.21 36.36
C LYS A 140 0.35 17.56 37.70
N ALA A 141 1.09 18.29 38.55
CA ALA A 141 1.46 17.81 39.88
C ALA A 141 0.29 17.84 40.89
N SER A 142 -0.80 18.55 40.59
CA SER A 142 -2.03 18.53 41.39
C SER A 142 -2.93 17.34 40.99
N GLY A 143 -3.31 16.49 41.95
CA GLY A 143 -4.21 15.35 41.69
C GLY A 143 -5.58 15.73 41.09
N ASP A 144 -5.99 16.99 41.17
CA ASP A 144 -7.21 17.51 40.55
C ASP A 144 -7.11 17.63 39.01
N ALA A 145 -5.91 17.54 38.44
CA ALA A 145 -5.70 17.58 37.00
C ALA A 145 -5.91 16.23 36.30
N THR A 146 -5.90 15.10 37.02
CA THR A 146 -6.11 13.77 36.41
C THR A 146 -7.53 13.59 35.85
N ARG A 147 -8.52 14.39 36.30
CA ARG A 147 -9.88 14.44 35.72
C ARG A 147 -10.02 15.39 34.52
N LYS A 148 -9.18 16.42 34.41
CA LYS A 148 -9.23 17.41 33.32
C LYS A 148 -8.24 17.14 32.19
N LEU A 149 -7.13 16.43 32.46
CA LEU A 149 -6.08 16.09 31.48
C LEU A 149 -6.32 14.76 30.74
N ASN A 150 -7.41 14.02 31.02
CA ASN A 150 -7.76 12.77 30.34
C ASN A 150 -8.34 12.97 28.92
N GLY A 151 -8.30 14.19 28.37
CA GLY A 151 -8.45 14.42 26.94
C GLY A 151 -7.10 14.29 26.23
N ASP A 152 -7.06 13.51 25.14
CA ASP A 152 -5.85 13.28 24.31
C ASP A 152 -5.24 14.60 23.78
N SER A 153 -6.06 15.64 23.63
CA SER A 153 -5.68 16.99 23.22
C SER A 153 -4.89 17.78 24.28
N THR A 154 -5.16 17.57 25.57
CA THR A 154 -4.45 18.27 26.65
C THR A 154 -3.08 17.67 26.96
N LYS A 155 -2.91 16.34 26.82
CA LYS A 155 -1.58 15.71 26.89
C LYS A 155 -0.69 16.17 25.73
N LYS A 156 -1.25 16.24 24.51
CA LYS A 156 -0.58 16.83 23.34
C LYS A 156 -0.24 18.30 23.54
N ALA A 157 -1.16 19.11 24.06
CA ALA A 157 -0.91 20.53 24.35
C ALA A 157 0.20 20.72 25.40
N THR A 158 0.22 19.90 26.46
CA THR A 158 1.28 19.98 27.48
C THR A 158 2.64 19.57 26.91
N GLY A 159 2.69 18.52 26.08
CA GLY A 159 3.90 18.11 25.37
C GLY A 159 4.38 19.15 24.36
N GLU A 160 3.45 19.80 23.64
CA GLU A 160 3.75 20.85 22.68
C GLU A 160 4.23 22.15 23.34
N SER A 161 3.61 22.58 24.44
CA SER A 161 4.06 23.75 25.21
C SER A 161 5.42 23.50 25.88
N THR A 162 5.65 22.27 26.38
CA THR A 162 6.97 21.86 26.91
C THR A 162 8.03 21.88 25.80
N ARG A 163 7.68 21.45 24.59
CA ARG A 163 8.57 21.47 23.42
C ARG A 163 8.86 22.89 22.92
N LYS A 164 7.86 23.78 22.95
CA LYS A 164 8.03 25.20 22.61
C LYS A 164 8.91 25.93 23.63
N ALA A 165 8.69 25.71 24.91
CA ALA A 165 9.58 26.21 25.96
C ALA A 165 11.01 25.67 25.78
N GLY A 166 11.16 24.37 25.48
CA GLY A 166 12.45 23.75 25.22
C GLY A 166 13.23 24.34 24.04
N ASN A 167 12.55 24.68 22.96
CA ASN A 167 13.20 25.39 21.84
C ASN A 167 13.56 26.83 22.22
N SER A 168 12.67 27.53 22.91
CA SER A 168 12.92 28.90 23.38
C SER A 168 14.12 28.97 24.34
N ILE A 169 14.27 27.97 25.22
CA ILE A 169 15.44 27.77 26.09
C ILE A 169 16.73 27.68 25.27
N HIS A 170 16.71 26.85 24.23
CA HIS A 170 17.87 26.63 23.36
C HIS A 170 18.29 27.95 22.68
N ASP A 171 17.31 28.69 22.17
CA ASP A 171 17.55 29.96 21.48
C ASP A 171 18.09 31.02 22.44
N THR A 172 17.53 31.18 23.65
CA THR A 172 18.03 32.19 24.62
C THR A 172 19.47 31.90 25.06
N VAL A 173 19.81 30.62 25.27
CA VAL A 173 21.18 30.23 25.63
C VAL A 173 22.13 30.44 24.45
N HIS A 174 21.70 30.12 23.23
CA HIS A 174 22.50 30.28 22.02
C HIS A 174 22.84 31.75 21.74
N GLU A 175 21.87 32.66 21.84
CA GLU A 175 22.10 34.10 21.59
C GLU A 175 23.09 34.70 22.59
N LEU A 176 23.05 34.28 23.85
CA LEU A 176 24.00 34.70 24.87
C LEU A 176 25.42 34.16 24.60
N GLU A 177 25.55 33.01 23.93
CA GLU A 177 26.85 32.48 23.49
C GLU A 177 27.43 33.26 22.30
N GLU A 178 26.59 33.63 21.33
CA GLU A 178 27.01 34.50 20.22
C GLU A 178 27.49 35.86 20.75
N PHE A 179 26.81 36.44 21.75
CA PHE A 179 27.27 37.65 22.42
C PHE A 179 28.66 37.47 23.07
N LEU A 180 28.87 36.38 23.81
CA LEU A 180 30.18 36.09 24.43
C LEU A 180 31.29 35.84 23.40
N LYS A 181 30.98 35.23 22.25
CA LYS A 181 31.92 35.08 21.14
C LYS A 181 32.26 36.41 20.50
N GLY A 182 31.27 37.30 20.30
CA GLY A 182 31.47 38.65 19.77
C GLY A 182 32.44 39.46 20.64
N LEU A 183 32.27 39.41 21.96
CA LEU A 183 33.19 40.05 22.91
C LEU A 183 34.63 39.51 22.82
N ALA A 184 34.82 38.23 22.50
CA ALA A 184 36.13 37.62 22.31
C ALA A 184 36.75 37.89 20.92
N ALA A 185 35.92 38.05 19.88
CA ALA A 185 36.35 38.33 18.52
C ALA A 185 36.82 39.79 18.32
N ASN A 186 36.23 40.74 19.06
CA ASN A 186 36.57 42.15 18.97
C ASN A 186 37.89 42.55 19.67
N GLU A 187 38.62 41.60 20.28
CA GLU A 187 40.02 41.79 20.73
C GLU A 187 41.05 41.73 19.57
N GLY A 188 40.58 41.60 18.32
CA GLY A 188 41.36 41.42 17.09
C GLY A 188 42.16 42.62 16.56
N ALA A 189 42.85 43.38 17.42
CA ALA A 189 43.83 44.38 17.00
C ALA A 189 45.22 44.08 17.60
N ALA A 190 45.95 43.17 16.95
CA ALA A 190 47.37 42.79 17.13
C ALA A 190 47.80 42.29 18.55
N PRO A 191 48.51 41.16 18.65
CA PRO A 191 48.95 40.61 19.93
C PRO A 191 50.05 41.49 20.54
N GLN A 192 49.72 42.30 21.54
CA GLN A 192 50.72 42.92 22.41
C GLN A 192 51.20 41.90 23.47
N PRO A 193 52.46 41.97 23.93
CA PRO A 193 52.98 41.04 24.94
C PRO A 193 52.21 41.24 26.24
N GLY A 194 51.40 40.25 26.64
CA GLY A 194 50.49 40.36 27.77
C GLY A 194 49.00 40.34 27.40
N ALA A 195 48.66 40.13 26.12
CA ALA A 195 47.29 39.87 25.67
C ALA A 195 46.67 38.73 26.49
N SER A 196 45.58 39.04 27.20
CA SER A 196 45.05 38.18 28.25
C SER A 196 44.54 36.87 27.65
N SER A 197 45.16 35.74 28.02
CA SER A 197 44.74 34.40 27.57
C SER A 197 43.37 33.96 28.10
N ALA A 198 42.60 34.86 28.71
CA ALA A 198 41.41 34.55 29.48
C ALA A 198 40.11 34.63 28.67
N SER A 199 40.00 35.54 27.70
CA SER A 199 38.79 35.67 26.86
C SER A 199 38.48 34.41 26.03
N PRO A 200 39.45 33.72 25.38
CA PRO A 200 39.15 32.52 24.61
C PRO A 200 38.85 31.32 25.50
N LYS A 201 39.44 31.30 26.72
CA LYS A 201 39.15 30.28 27.75
C LYS A 201 37.73 30.44 28.27
N LEU A 202 37.27 31.67 28.54
CA LEU A 202 35.91 31.94 28.99
C LEU A 202 34.88 31.55 27.91
N ALA A 203 35.13 31.90 26.64
CA ALA A 203 34.26 31.50 25.52
C ALA A 203 34.21 29.97 25.32
N ALA A 204 35.35 29.28 25.37
CA ALA A 204 35.40 27.81 25.26
C ALA A 204 34.73 27.11 26.46
N GLY A 205 34.90 27.64 27.68
CA GLY A 205 34.19 27.16 28.86
C GLY A 205 32.69 27.38 28.76
N ALA A 206 32.27 28.47 28.10
CA ALA A 206 30.86 28.74 27.87
C ALA A 206 30.21 27.66 26.99
N GLN A 207 30.88 27.32 25.88
CA GLN A 207 30.42 26.31 24.92
C GLN A 207 30.25 24.91 25.53
N VAL A 208 31.11 24.54 26.50
CA VAL A 208 30.99 23.27 27.23
C VAL A 208 29.68 23.20 28.02
N VAL A 209 29.29 24.30 28.67
CA VAL A 209 28.07 24.37 29.48
C VAL A 209 26.83 24.29 28.59
N SER A 210 26.77 25.07 27.51
CA SER A 210 25.62 25.03 26.58
C SER A 210 25.37 23.63 26.02
N ARG A 211 26.43 22.94 25.57
CA ARG A 211 26.33 21.55 25.07
C ARG A 211 25.86 20.56 26.14
N LEU A 212 26.23 20.78 27.40
CA LEU A 212 25.75 19.98 28.53
C LEU A 212 24.24 20.20 28.76
N TYR A 213 23.77 21.44 28.65
CA TYR A 213 22.35 21.76 28.80
C TYR A 213 21.49 21.20 27.66
N ASP A 214 21.97 21.29 26.41
CA ASP A 214 21.32 20.66 25.26
C ASP A 214 21.15 19.15 25.47
N LEU A 215 22.19 18.47 25.95
CA LEU A 215 22.14 17.05 26.29
C LEU A 215 21.13 16.76 27.42
N MET A 216 21.11 17.57 28.48
CA MET A 216 20.17 17.42 29.60
C MET A 216 18.72 17.67 29.19
N TYR A 217 18.46 18.53 28.22
CA TYR A 217 17.12 18.77 27.67
C TYR A 217 16.62 17.53 26.93
N HIS A 218 17.43 16.99 26.00
CA HIS A 218 17.08 15.80 25.25
C HIS A 218 16.84 14.58 26.15
N LEU A 219 17.64 14.40 27.21
CA LEU A 219 17.43 13.33 28.19
C LEU A 219 16.11 13.49 28.96
N SER A 220 15.66 14.72 29.20
CA SER A 220 14.39 15.01 29.87
C SER A 220 13.18 14.63 29.02
N VAL A 221 13.25 14.91 27.72
CA VAL A 221 12.18 14.54 26.80
C VAL A 221 12.13 13.01 26.69
N HIS A 222 13.27 12.32 26.78
CA HIS A 222 13.37 10.85 26.69
C HIS A 222 12.60 10.16 27.81
N ILE A 223 12.74 10.63 29.06
CA ILE A 223 12.09 10.03 30.24
C ILE A 223 10.57 10.26 30.25
N ASN A 224 10.06 11.26 29.51
CA ASN A 224 8.64 11.59 29.47
C ASN A 224 7.92 11.10 28.19
N SER A 225 8.62 10.34 27.34
CA SER A 225 8.04 9.78 26.12
C SER A 225 7.36 8.45 26.42
N ASP A 226 6.03 8.40 26.26
CA ASP A 226 5.20 7.22 26.54
C ASP A 226 5.13 6.23 25.33
N SER A 227 5.81 6.53 24.22
CA SER A 227 5.75 5.76 22.95
C SER A 227 7.10 5.14 22.61
N GLU A 228 7.11 3.83 22.38
CA GLU A 228 8.30 3.06 21.99
C GLU A 228 8.99 3.62 20.72
N ALA A 229 8.21 4.15 19.77
CA ALA A 229 8.73 4.78 18.56
C ALA A 229 9.40 6.15 18.83
N GLU A 230 8.98 6.85 19.88
CA GLU A 230 9.56 8.15 20.27
C GLU A 230 10.85 7.94 21.06
N LEU A 231 10.88 6.98 21.99
CA LEU A 231 12.10 6.56 22.70
C LEU A 231 13.21 6.14 21.72
N LEU A 232 12.89 5.31 20.72
CA LEU A 232 13.83 4.88 19.67
C LEU A 232 14.43 6.04 18.87
N ARG A 233 13.63 7.05 18.54
CA ARG A 233 14.09 8.25 17.83
C ARG A 233 15.01 9.09 18.70
N MET A 234 14.68 9.21 19.97
CA MET A 234 15.44 10.00 20.93
C MET A 234 16.78 9.38 21.29
N ASP A 235 16.86 8.06 21.35
CA ASP A 235 18.11 7.33 21.47
C ASP A 235 19.08 7.62 20.31
N GLN A 236 18.54 7.73 19.09
CA GLN A 236 19.32 8.12 17.91
C GLN A 236 19.83 9.57 17.99
N GLU A 237 19.06 10.49 18.59
CA GLU A 237 19.42 11.91 18.72
C GLU A 237 20.38 12.19 19.91
N THR A 238 20.35 11.37 20.97
CA THR A 238 21.13 11.61 22.20
C THR A 238 22.60 11.25 22.03
N ARG A 239 22.92 10.15 21.32
CA ARG A 239 24.31 9.71 21.06
C ARG A 239 25.23 10.78 20.45
N PRO A 240 24.87 11.47 19.35
CA PRO A 240 25.74 12.49 18.77
C PRO A 240 25.93 13.71 19.68
N ARG A 241 24.94 14.05 20.52
CA ARG A 241 25.03 15.17 21.47
C ARG A 241 26.00 14.90 22.60
N VAL A 242 26.00 13.68 23.13
CA VAL A 242 27.02 13.23 24.10
C VAL A 242 28.42 13.37 23.51
N ALA A 243 28.61 13.00 22.24
CA ALA A 243 29.89 13.11 21.55
C ALA A 243 30.32 14.58 21.34
N ALA A 244 29.40 15.45 20.92
CA ALA A 244 29.66 16.87 20.70
C ALA A 244 30.04 17.61 22.00
N TYR A 245 29.34 17.31 23.09
CA TYR A 245 29.67 17.82 24.42
C TYR A 245 31.07 17.37 24.88
N GLN A 246 31.43 16.10 24.67
CA GLN A 246 32.75 15.57 25.02
C GLN A 246 33.89 16.22 24.22
N ASP A 247 33.66 16.49 22.93
CA ASP A 247 34.68 17.15 22.10
C ASP A 247 34.93 18.60 22.55
N SER A 248 33.86 19.35 22.84
CA SER A 248 33.95 20.70 23.41
C SER A 248 34.70 20.69 24.75
N LEU A 249 34.42 19.73 25.63
CA LEU A 249 35.12 19.60 26.91
C LEU A 249 36.62 19.31 26.73
N ARG A 250 36.99 18.42 25.82
CA ARG A 250 38.40 18.13 25.52
C ARG A 250 39.11 19.39 25.03
N ARG A 251 38.53 20.10 24.06
CA ARG A 251 39.10 21.35 23.53
C ARG A 251 39.28 22.38 24.64
N PHE A 252 38.28 22.59 25.48
CA PHE A 252 38.38 23.51 26.61
C PHE A 252 39.53 23.14 27.57
N LEU A 253 39.65 21.86 27.94
CA LEU A 253 40.73 21.40 28.81
C LEU A 253 42.13 21.57 28.18
N THR A 254 42.25 21.53 26.85
CA THR A 254 43.53 21.83 26.17
C THR A 254 43.95 23.29 26.26
N LEU A 255 43.00 24.22 26.41
CA LEU A 255 43.26 25.66 26.51
C LEU A 255 43.74 26.09 27.91
N LEU A 256 43.49 25.27 28.94
CA LEU A 256 43.86 25.58 30.32
C LEU A 256 45.34 25.27 30.59
N THR A 257 46.00 26.12 31.38
CA THR A 257 47.37 25.88 31.88
C THR A 257 47.40 24.69 32.85
N GLU A 258 48.57 24.10 33.12
CA GLU A 258 48.68 22.96 34.06
C GLU A 258 48.08 23.25 35.44
N SER A 259 48.30 24.46 35.98
CA SER A 259 47.70 24.89 37.26
C SER A 259 46.18 25.04 37.19
N GLU A 260 45.63 25.55 36.08
CA GLU A 260 44.19 25.68 35.88
C GLU A 260 43.52 24.32 35.64
N ARG A 261 44.21 23.41 34.95
CA ARG A 261 43.76 22.04 34.71
C ARG A 261 43.73 21.22 35.99
N ALA A 262 44.66 21.47 36.93
CA ALA A 262 44.67 20.81 38.25
C ALA A 262 43.45 21.20 39.10
N GLU A 263 43.06 22.47 39.15
CA GLU A 263 41.85 22.94 39.84
C GLU A 263 40.56 22.38 39.21
N MET A 264 40.60 22.08 37.91
CA MET A 264 39.47 21.57 37.13
C MET A 264 39.30 20.05 37.16
N GLY A 265 40.13 19.33 37.93
CA GLY A 265 39.98 17.89 38.14
C GLY A 265 38.61 17.49 38.69
N LYS A 266 38.06 18.29 39.63
CA LYS A 266 36.72 18.07 40.20
C LYS A 266 35.60 18.21 39.16
N LEU A 267 35.74 19.13 38.21
CA LEU A 267 34.78 19.27 37.12
C LEU A 267 34.86 18.06 36.19
N ARG A 268 36.07 17.66 35.77
CA ARG A 268 36.25 16.49 34.91
C ARG A 268 35.61 15.23 35.52
N ASP A 269 35.81 15.03 36.82
CA ASP A 269 35.28 13.85 37.51
C ASP A 269 33.75 13.93 37.66
N ALA A 270 33.19 15.10 37.98
CA ALA A 270 31.75 15.31 38.00
C ALA A 270 31.10 15.12 36.61
N LEU A 271 31.76 15.56 35.54
CA LEU A 271 31.30 15.41 34.16
C LEU A 271 31.41 13.94 33.67
N ALA A 272 32.39 13.18 34.15
CA ALA A 272 32.46 11.74 33.92
C ALA A 272 31.30 10.99 34.60
N GLU A 273 30.93 11.41 35.80
CA GLU A 273 29.78 10.88 36.53
C GLU A 273 28.45 11.25 35.84
N VAL A 274 28.33 12.42 35.18
CA VAL A 274 27.15 12.78 34.38
C VAL A 274 26.97 11.80 33.23
N LYS A 275 28.07 11.42 32.57
CA LYS A 275 28.04 10.47 31.45
C LYS A 275 27.50 9.10 31.90
N GLU A 276 27.99 8.60 33.03
CA GLU A 276 27.57 7.30 33.57
C GLU A 276 26.09 7.31 33.97
N ARG A 277 25.63 8.35 34.67
CA ARG A 277 24.23 8.50 35.05
C ARG A 277 23.30 8.73 33.87
N THR A 278 23.76 9.41 32.82
CA THR A 278 22.99 9.62 31.59
C THR A 278 22.72 8.28 30.90
N GLN A 279 23.71 7.40 30.84
CA GLN A 279 23.54 6.06 30.28
C GLN A 279 22.58 5.23 31.13
N GLU A 280 22.72 5.26 32.46
CA GLU A 280 21.82 4.57 33.38
C GLU A 280 20.36 5.05 33.27
N ILE A 281 20.14 6.34 33.03
CA ILE A 281 18.80 6.91 32.82
C ILE A 281 18.18 6.44 31.52
N VAL A 282 18.94 6.44 30.42
CA VAL A 282 18.49 5.92 29.12
C VAL A 282 18.14 4.44 29.25
N ASP A 283 18.98 3.65 29.91
CA ASP A 283 18.77 2.21 30.12
C ASP A 283 17.54 1.94 31.01
N LEU A 284 17.32 2.73 32.07
CA LEU A 284 16.15 2.63 32.94
C LEU A 284 14.84 3.07 32.25
N SER A 285 14.91 4.10 31.40
CA SER A 285 13.80 4.58 30.57
C SER A 285 13.41 3.51 29.54
N ASN A 286 14.39 2.89 28.88
CA ASN A 286 14.14 1.79 27.94
C ASN A 286 13.63 0.50 28.64
N GLY A 287 13.90 0.33 29.93
CA GLY A 287 13.40 -0.76 30.77
C GLY A 287 12.01 -0.54 31.39
N GLY A 288 11.27 0.50 30.99
CA GLY A 288 9.92 0.81 31.49
C GLY A 288 9.85 1.19 32.98
N SER A 289 10.98 1.59 33.56
CA SER A 289 11.11 1.95 34.98
C SER A 289 11.08 3.47 35.17
N ASP A 290 10.06 4.11 34.61
CA ASP A 290 10.00 5.57 34.44
C ASP A 290 10.09 6.33 35.76
N MET A 291 9.48 5.84 36.83
CA MET A 291 9.61 6.48 38.16
C MET A 291 11.03 6.42 38.73
N ARG A 292 11.83 5.39 38.39
CA ARG A 292 13.24 5.30 38.81
C ARG A 292 14.12 6.20 37.96
N ALA A 293 13.90 6.24 36.64
CA ALA A 293 14.58 7.16 35.73
C ALA A 293 14.27 8.63 36.08
N GLU A 294 13.02 8.94 36.42
CA GLU A 294 12.52 10.24 36.89
C GLU A 294 13.18 10.64 38.21
N ARG A 295 13.29 9.72 39.19
CA ARG A 295 13.95 9.98 40.47
C ARG A 295 15.46 10.18 40.33
N LEU A 296 16.13 9.39 39.48
CA LEU A 296 17.55 9.54 39.19
C LEU A 296 17.85 10.92 38.56
N THR A 297 16.97 11.36 37.65
CA THR A 297 17.07 12.63 36.94
C THR A 297 16.79 13.84 37.82
N SER A 298 15.74 13.77 38.64
CA SER A 298 15.32 14.87 39.52
C SER A 298 16.21 15.06 40.76
N THR A 299 16.99 14.05 41.14
CA THR A 299 17.83 14.09 42.35
C THR A 299 19.32 14.05 42.03
N SER A 300 19.83 12.95 41.46
CA SER A 300 21.27 12.72 41.28
C SER A 300 21.84 13.58 40.15
N THR A 301 21.18 13.60 38.99
CA THR A 301 21.63 14.39 37.83
C THR A 301 21.53 15.89 38.11
N LEU A 302 20.55 16.31 38.92
CA LEU A 302 20.42 17.70 39.38
C LEU A 302 21.60 18.12 40.25
N THR A 303 21.93 17.33 41.29
CA THR A 303 23.03 17.64 42.21
C THR A 303 24.35 17.70 41.45
N LEU A 304 24.54 16.82 40.48
CA LEU A 304 25.75 16.76 39.68
C LEU A 304 25.86 17.94 38.70
N ALA A 305 24.75 18.33 38.06
CA ALA A 305 24.70 19.52 37.22
C ALA A 305 24.96 20.81 38.03
N ASN A 306 24.38 20.94 39.23
CA ASN A 306 24.68 22.05 40.16
C ASN A 306 26.16 22.09 40.56
N LYS A 307 26.79 20.92 40.77
CA LYS A 307 28.21 20.81 41.10
C LYS A 307 29.09 21.23 39.93
N CYS A 308 28.71 20.86 38.71
CA CYS A 308 29.39 21.27 37.48
C CYS A 308 29.32 22.79 37.30
N ASP A 309 28.13 23.39 37.44
CA ASP A 309 27.97 24.85 37.33
C ASP A 309 28.72 25.60 38.42
N GLY A 310 28.68 25.13 39.67
CA GLY A 310 29.44 25.73 40.76
C GLY A 310 30.95 25.69 40.53
N THR A 311 31.45 24.60 39.94
CA THR A 311 32.88 24.47 39.62
C THR A 311 33.29 25.34 38.43
N LEU A 312 32.42 25.46 37.41
CA LEU A 312 32.62 26.35 36.26
C LEU A 312 32.53 27.83 36.64
N ALA A 313 31.61 28.20 37.52
CA ALA A 313 31.54 29.55 38.10
C ALA A 313 32.79 29.86 38.94
N GLY A 314 33.30 28.87 39.69
CA GLY A 314 34.58 28.98 40.40
C GLY A 314 35.77 29.18 39.47
N LEU A 315 35.82 28.47 38.34
CA LEU A 315 36.87 28.69 37.32
C LEU A 315 36.74 30.05 36.65
N SER A 316 35.52 30.49 36.31
CA SER A 316 35.28 31.83 35.77
C SER A 316 35.85 32.88 36.72
N LYS A 317 35.55 32.76 38.01
CA LYS A 317 36.09 33.63 39.07
C LYS A 317 37.62 33.56 39.20
N LEU A 318 38.23 32.39 39.05
CA LEU A 318 39.68 32.22 39.10
C LEU A 318 40.37 32.87 37.89
N LEU A 319 39.83 32.67 36.68
CA LEU A 319 40.31 33.31 35.45
C LEU A 319 40.14 34.84 35.53
N GLN A 320 39.06 35.33 36.16
CA GLN A 320 38.82 36.74 36.45
C GLN A 320 39.79 37.32 37.50
N ASP A 321 40.08 36.60 38.58
CA ASP A 321 41.06 37.03 39.59
C ASP A 321 42.48 37.07 39.00
N ARG A 322 42.78 36.23 38.00
CA ARG A 322 44.04 36.23 37.27
C ARG A 322 44.14 37.40 36.30
N LEU A 323 43.06 37.72 35.58
CA LEU A 323 42.92 38.97 34.80
C LEU A 323 43.16 40.20 35.69
N ARG A 324 42.67 40.17 36.93
CA ARG A 324 42.89 41.23 37.93
C ARG A 324 44.33 41.29 38.46
N LYS A 325 45.08 40.20 38.43
CA LYS A 325 46.51 40.17 38.83
C LYS A 325 47.45 40.56 37.69
N ASP A 326 47.14 40.20 36.44
CA ASP A 326 47.88 40.66 35.25
C ASP A 326 47.78 42.19 35.11
N ARG A 327 46.64 42.79 35.54
CA ARG A 327 46.43 44.25 35.70
C ARG A 327 47.51 44.93 36.56
N GLU A 328 47.92 44.32 37.67
CA GLU A 328 48.92 44.89 38.59
C GLU A 328 50.35 44.79 38.03
N GLN A 329 50.60 43.81 37.15
CA GLN A 329 51.90 43.63 36.49
C GLN A 329 52.13 44.64 35.36
N VAL A 330 51.10 44.93 34.55
CA VAL A 330 51.17 45.94 33.48
C VAL A 330 51.37 47.35 34.06
N GLN A 331 50.79 47.64 35.24
CA GLN A 331 50.91 48.94 35.90
C GLN A 331 52.33 49.22 36.44
N LYS A 332 53.09 48.18 36.82
CA LYS A 332 54.51 48.30 37.23
C LYS A 332 55.46 48.54 36.04
N VAL A 333 55.14 48.01 34.85
CA VAL A 333 55.92 48.24 33.62
C VAL A 333 55.74 49.68 33.12
N ALA A 334 54.54 50.24 33.22
CA ALA A 334 54.26 51.62 32.82
C ALA A 334 54.97 52.67 33.69
N THR A 335 55.04 52.46 35.02
CA THR A 335 55.76 53.35 35.95
C THR A 335 57.28 53.22 35.84
N THR A 336 57.80 52.02 35.59
CA THR A 336 59.24 51.80 35.36
C THR A 336 59.72 52.44 34.05
N SER A 337 58.86 52.44 33.01
CA SER A 337 59.16 53.07 31.71
C SER A 337 59.21 54.60 31.77
N GLN A 338 58.49 55.24 32.71
CA GLN A 338 58.57 56.69 32.92
C GLN A 338 59.91 57.16 33.50
N TYR A 339 60.56 56.37 34.37
CA TYR A 339 61.88 56.70 34.91
C TYR A 339 63.03 56.47 33.92
N LEU A 340 62.91 55.47 33.04
CA LEU A 340 63.89 55.15 31.98
C LEU A 340 63.95 56.25 30.89
N LEU A 341 62.83 56.89 30.58
CA LEU A 341 62.73 57.96 29.58
C LEU A 341 63.42 59.26 30.03
N ILE A 342 63.40 59.57 31.34
CA ILE A 342 64.09 60.74 31.90
C ILE A 342 65.62 60.55 31.85
N GLY A 343 66.11 59.34 32.09
CA GLY A 343 67.54 59.01 31.98
C GLY A 343 68.08 59.02 30.54
N ALA A 344 67.30 58.54 29.57
CA ALA A 344 67.72 58.48 28.16
C ALA A 344 67.89 59.87 27.51
N THR A 345 67.13 60.87 27.94
CA THR A 345 67.14 62.23 27.36
C THR A 345 68.45 62.99 27.68
N VAL A 346 69.08 62.70 28.82
CA VAL A 346 70.36 63.29 29.22
C VAL A 346 71.54 62.70 28.41
N VAL A 347 71.48 61.41 28.10
CA VAL A 347 72.52 60.69 27.33
C VAL A 347 72.45 61.02 25.83
N GLY A 348 71.25 61.20 25.26
CA GLY A 348 71.05 61.51 23.85
C GLY A 348 71.61 62.87 23.41
N SER A 349 71.63 63.86 24.31
CA SER A 349 72.17 65.20 24.00
C SER A 349 73.69 65.20 23.81
N VAL A 350 74.41 64.24 24.40
CA VAL A 350 75.86 64.08 24.27
C VAL A 350 76.24 63.30 23.00
N LEU A 351 75.41 62.34 22.58
CA LEU A 351 75.62 61.50 21.37
C LEU A 351 75.32 62.23 20.04
N ALA A 352 74.40 63.21 20.03
CA ALA A 352 74.04 63.96 18.83
C ALA A 352 75.21 64.81 18.27
N LEU A 353 76.13 65.27 19.14
CA LEU A 353 77.31 66.05 18.74
C LEU A 353 78.41 65.17 18.09
N LEU A 354 78.41 63.86 18.35
CA LEU A 354 79.37 62.89 17.78
C LEU A 354 78.91 62.32 16.42
N LEU A 355 77.60 62.13 16.21
CA LEU A 355 77.03 61.54 14.99
C LEU A 355 77.06 62.45 13.75
N ALA A 356 77.05 63.78 13.93
CA ALA A 356 77.09 64.73 12.81
C ALA A 356 78.37 64.62 11.95
N SER A 357 79.46 64.09 12.50
CA SER A 357 80.74 63.94 11.81
C SER A 357 80.81 62.72 10.89
N ILE A 358 80.05 61.66 11.18
CA ILE A 358 80.13 60.35 10.48
C ILE A 358 79.18 60.28 9.27
N ILE A 359 78.01 60.94 9.36
CA ILE A 359 76.92 60.89 8.37
C ILE A 359 77.30 61.48 6.99
N ILE A 360 78.28 62.38 6.92
CA ILE A 360 78.66 63.06 5.66
C ILE A 360 79.38 62.12 4.68
N ARG A 361 79.93 60.97 5.12
CA ARG A 361 80.71 60.07 4.25
C ARG A 361 80.02 58.76 3.82
N SER A 362 78.93 58.31 4.46
CA SER A 362 78.35 56.97 4.21
C SER A 362 77.03 56.93 3.41
N ILE A 363 76.31 58.05 3.22
CA ILE A 363 74.93 58.02 2.69
C ILE A 363 74.82 58.29 1.17
N THR A 364 75.70 59.09 0.57
CA THR A 364 75.41 59.67 -0.75
C THR A 364 75.55 58.70 -1.94
N LYS A 365 76.18 57.52 -1.78
CA LYS A 365 76.41 56.56 -2.89
C LYS A 365 75.36 55.42 -3.02
N PRO A 366 74.86 54.77 -1.95
CA PRO A 366 73.90 53.65 -2.06
C PRO A 366 72.47 54.02 -2.46
N VAL A 367 72.04 55.27 -2.22
CA VAL A 367 70.66 55.75 -2.48
C VAL A 367 70.25 55.71 -3.96
N GLN A 368 71.21 55.77 -4.89
CA GLN A 368 70.93 55.85 -6.32
C GLN A 368 70.54 54.49 -6.95
N LYS A 369 70.99 53.36 -6.38
CA LYS A 369 70.72 52.00 -6.89
C LYS A 369 69.38 51.42 -6.42
N GLY A 370 68.84 51.90 -5.30
CA GLY A 370 67.53 51.48 -4.79
C GLY A 370 66.35 52.03 -5.61
N MET A 371 66.50 53.17 -6.28
CA MET A 371 65.45 53.76 -7.12
C MET A 371 65.10 52.90 -8.34
N GLU A 372 66.08 52.26 -8.98
CA GLU A 372 65.86 51.47 -10.22
C GLU A 372 64.99 50.22 -9.99
N VAL A 373 65.11 49.56 -8.83
CA VAL A 373 64.34 48.33 -8.51
C VAL A 373 62.87 48.65 -8.21
N PHE A 374 62.59 49.77 -7.55
CA PHE A 374 61.20 50.16 -7.24
C PHE A 374 60.43 50.62 -8.48
N GLU A 375 61.10 51.23 -9.47
CA GLU A 375 60.49 51.55 -10.77
C GLU A 375 60.10 50.27 -11.55
N ALA A 376 60.93 49.22 -11.51
CA ALA A 376 60.62 47.96 -12.18
C ALA A 376 59.43 47.21 -11.55
N VAL A 377 59.31 47.22 -10.22
CA VAL A 377 58.16 46.64 -9.50
C VAL A 377 56.87 47.41 -9.80
N ALA A 378 56.94 48.74 -9.90
CA ALA A 378 55.80 49.57 -10.28
C ALA A 378 55.34 49.34 -11.74
N ALA A 379 56.25 48.94 -12.63
CA ALA A 379 55.95 48.55 -14.00
C ALA A 379 55.44 47.10 -14.16
N GLY A 380 55.26 46.36 -13.06
CA GLY A 380 54.73 45.00 -13.06
C GLY A 380 55.78 43.89 -13.21
N ASP A 381 57.08 44.21 -13.17
CA ASP A 381 58.17 43.22 -13.23
C ASP A 381 58.61 42.78 -11.82
N LEU A 382 58.07 41.65 -11.36
CA LEU A 382 58.36 41.08 -10.05
C LEU A 382 59.63 40.18 -10.04
N THR A 383 60.44 40.24 -11.11
CA THR A 383 61.67 39.45 -11.22
C THR A 383 62.93 40.18 -10.75
N GLN A 384 62.89 41.51 -10.62
CA GLN A 384 64.03 42.33 -10.24
C GLN A 384 64.36 42.24 -8.75
N ARG A 385 65.67 42.31 -8.41
CA ARG A 385 66.19 42.21 -7.03
C ARG A 385 67.29 43.24 -6.79
N MET A 386 67.39 43.74 -5.57
CA MET A 386 68.32 44.83 -5.21
C MET A 386 69.74 44.32 -4.88
N ASN A 387 69.86 43.10 -4.36
CA ASN A 387 71.10 42.33 -4.17
C ASN A 387 72.30 43.14 -3.64
N LEU A 388 72.13 43.79 -2.49
CA LEU A 388 73.15 44.60 -1.82
C LEU A 388 73.86 43.79 -0.72
N GLU A 389 75.17 43.55 -0.86
CA GLU A 389 76.01 42.84 0.12
C GLU A 389 76.65 43.79 1.14
N GLN A 390 75.84 44.65 1.78
CA GLN A 390 76.28 45.55 2.86
C GLN A 390 75.54 45.21 4.15
N SER A 391 76.20 45.33 5.30
CA SER A 391 75.63 44.96 6.61
C SER A 391 74.94 46.14 7.34
N ASP A 392 74.65 47.22 6.60
CA ASP A 392 74.08 48.48 7.13
C ASP A 392 72.58 48.63 6.80
N GLU A 393 71.98 49.78 7.12
CA GLU A 393 70.56 50.06 6.93
C GLU A 393 70.12 50.01 5.45
N MET A 394 71.04 50.24 4.51
CA MET A 394 70.77 50.13 3.08
C MET A 394 70.79 48.66 2.62
N GLY A 395 71.64 47.83 3.22
CA GLY A 395 71.58 46.37 3.08
C GLY A 395 70.30 45.75 3.64
N ARG A 396 69.84 46.20 4.82
CA ARG A 396 68.53 45.78 5.39
C ARG A 396 67.35 46.23 4.53
N LEU A 397 67.41 47.41 3.91
CA LEU A 397 66.40 47.89 2.97
C LEU A 397 66.36 47.05 1.69
N GLY A 398 67.52 46.64 1.15
CA GLY A 398 67.62 45.72 0.02
C GLY A 398 66.98 44.36 0.31
N ALA A 399 67.31 43.75 1.45
CA ALA A 399 66.73 42.46 1.86
C ALA A 399 65.20 42.53 2.10
N ALA A 400 64.71 43.60 2.72
CA ALA A 400 63.28 43.81 2.94
C ALA A 400 62.51 44.04 1.63
N SER A 401 63.11 44.72 0.65
CA SER A 401 62.53 44.92 -0.69
C SER A 401 62.43 43.60 -1.46
N ASP A 402 63.49 42.78 -1.43
CA ASP A 402 63.49 41.47 -2.09
C ASP A 402 62.42 40.53 -1.48
N GLN A 403 62.21 40.58 -0.15
CA GLN A 403 61.15 39.84 0.55
C GLN A 403 59.74 40.33 0.20
N MET A 404 59.56 41.63 0.00
CA MET A 404 58.29 42.22 -0.45
C MET A 404 57.93 41.73 -1.86
N VAL A 405 58.87 41.78 -2.80
CA VAL A 405 58.65 41.31 -4.18
C VAL A 405 58.33 39.80 -4.19
N GLN A 406 59.00 38.99 -3.36
CA GLN A 406 58.68 37.57 -3.21
C GLN A 406 57.28 37.31 -2.65
N THR A 407 56.81 38.15 -1.72
CA THR A 407 55.48 38.04 -1.12
C THR A 407 54.38 38.40 -2.11
N ILE A 408 54.56 39.48 -2.89
CA ILE A 408 53.63 39.87 -3.95
C ILE A 408 53.59 38.81 -5.06
N ASN A 409 54.75 38.26 -5.45
CA ASN A 409 54.84 37.15 -6.41
C ASN A 409 54.01 35.93 -5.97
N LYS A 410 54.08 35.52 -4.68
CA LYS A 410 53.27 34.43 -4.10
C LYS A 410 51.76 34.71 -4.11
N VAL A 411 51.34 35.95 -3.80
CA VAL A 411 49.92 36.34 -3.83
C VAL A 411 49.38 36.26 -5.26
N VAL A 412 50.13 36.78 -6.24
CA VAL A 412 49.76 36.75 -7.67
C VAL A 412 49.68 35.30 -8.19
N THR A 413 50.63 34.43 -7.84
CA THR A 413 50.54 33.00 -8.20
C THR A 413 49.38 32.28 -7.51
N GLY A 414 49.09 32.61 -6.24
CA GLY A 414 47.94 32.08 -5.50
C GLY A 414 46.59 32.47 -6.10
N ILE A 415 46.44 33.72 -6.56
CA ILE A 415 45.23 34.19 -7.26
C ILE A 415 45.08 33.45 -8.60
N ARG A 416 46.17 33.26 -9.37
CA ARG A 416 46.14 32.50 -10.63
C ARG A 416 45.67 31.07 -10.43
N ALA A 417 46.19 30.37 -9.41
CA ALA A 417 45.76 29.01 -9.06
C ALA A 417 44.30 28.94 -8.56
N THR A 418 43.81 29.98 -7.89
CA THR A 418 42.42 30.06 -7.42
C THR A 418 41.46 30.33 -8.58
N ALA A 419 41.84 31.16 -9.54
CA ALA A 419 41.08 31.41 -10.77
C ALA A 419 40.96 30.12 -11.62
N ASP A 420 42.04 29.35 -11.77
CA ASP A 420 41.99 28.06 -12.48
C ASP A 420 41.05 27.05 -11.77
N ARG A 421 41.10 26.96 -10.44
CA ARG A 421 40.17 26.13 -9.66
C ARG A 421 38.72 26.59 -9.81
N LEU A 422 38.47 27.91 -9.82
CA LEU A 422 37.14 28.48 -10.01
C LEU A 422 36.58 28.17 -11.40
N GLY A 423 37.41 28.29 -12.45
CA GLY A 423 37.06 27.92 -13.81
C GLY A 423 36.73 26.43 -13.96
N ASN A 424 37.50 25.55 -13.32
CA ASN A 424 37.23 24.11 -13.33
C ASN A 424 35.94 23.74 -12.59
N SER A 425 35.68 24.32 -11.42
CA SER A 425 34.43 24.11 -10.68
C SER A 425 33.21 24.62 -11.45
N ALA A 426 33.34 25.76 -12.14
CA ALA A 426 32.31 26.28 -13.02
C ALA A 426 32.04 25.34 -14.20
N ALA A 427 33.09 24.76 -14.81
CA ALA A 427 32.93 23.76 -15.86
C ALA A 427 32.25 22.47 -15.36
N GLN A 428 32.56 22.01 -14.15
CA GLN A 428 31.88 20.88 -13.52
C GLN A 428 30.39 21.18 -13.27
N LEU A 429 30.04 22.37 -12.74
CA LEU A 429 28.65 22.78 -12.53
C LEU A 429 27.86 22.85 -13.83
N ALA A 430 28.47 23.36 -14.90
CA ALA A 430 27.87 23.36 -16.23
C ALA A 430 27.63 21.93 -16.74
N GLY A 431 28.57 21.01 -16.52
CA GLY A 431 28.42 19.59 -16.85
C GLY A 431 27.24 18.93 -16.10
N VAL A 432 27.20 19.06 -14.76
CA VAL A 432 26.10 18.53 -13.94
C VAL A 432 24.75 19.12 -14.34
N SER A 433 24.70 20.41 -14.66
CA SER A 433 23.47 21.06 -15.12
C SER A 433 23.00 20.52 -16.47
N ASN A 434 23.92 20.27 -17.40
CA ASN A 434 23.60 19.70 -18.71
C ASN A 434 23.10 18.24 -18.58
N ASP A 435 23.70 17.46 -17.68
CA ASP A 435 23.20 16.12 -17.33
C ASP A 435 21.79 16.19 -16.73
N LEU A 436 21.52 17.16 -15.85
CA LEU A 436 20.19 17.37 -15.27
C LEU A 436 19.14 17.73 -16.32
N LEU A 437 19.50 18.53 -17.33
CA LEU A 437 18.64 18.86 -18.46
C LEU A 437 18.34 17.62 -19.32
N SER A 438 19.37 16.82 -19.63
CA SER A 438 19.20 15.56 -20.37
C SER A 438 18.31 14.58 -19.62
N GLN A 439 18.57 14.38 -18.32
CA GLN A 439 17.78 13.49 -17.46
C GLN A 439 16.33 13.97 -17.33
N SER A 440 16.11 15.29 -17.24
CA SER A 440 14.77 15.87 -17.20
C SER A 440 14.02 15.64 -18.51
N GLN A 441 14.69 15.79 -19.67
CA GLN A 441 14.09 15.49 -20.98
C GLN A 441 13.69 14.02 -21.10
N GLU A 442 14.57 13.11 -20.65
CA GLU A 442 14.30 11.68 -20.61
C GLU A 442 13.10 11.35 -19.70
N MET A 443 13.01 12.02 -18.55
CA MET A 443 11.91 11.88 -17.60
C MET A 443 10.58 12.38 -18.19
N THR A 444 10.58 13.46 -18.97
CA THR A 444 9.40 13.92 -19.72
C THR A 444 8.93 12.88 -20.72
N THR A 445 9.83 12.33 -21.54
CA THR A 445 9.46 11.28 -22.51
C THR A 445 8.93 10.02 -21.83
N GLN A 446 9.54 9.62 -20.70
CA GLN A 446 9.06 8.50 -19.90
C GLN A 446 7.65 8.79 -19.34
N ALA A 447 7.42 9.98 -18.79
CA ALA A 447 6.13 10.40 -18.26
C ALA A 447 5.03 10.39 -19.33
N GLU A 448 5.32 10.87 -20.55
CA GLU A 448 4.41 10.82 -21.69
C GLU A 448 4.07 9.37 -22.10
N SER A 449 5.06 8.48 -22.10
CA SER A 449 4.85 7.06 -22.41
C SER A 449 3.96 6.36 -21.37
N VAL A 450 4.21 6.61 -20.07
CA VAL A 450 3.34 6.08 -19.00
C VAL A 450 1.94 6.70 -19.08
N ALA A 451 1.80 7.97 -19.47
CA ALA A 451 0.50 8.63 -19.64
C ALA A 451 -0.31 7.96 -20.75
N SER A 452 0.32 7.70 -21.90
CA SER A 452 -0.28 6.96 -23.01
C SER A 452 -0.70 5.55 -22.59
N GLY A 453 0.18 4.82 -21.89
CA GLY A 453 -0.13 3.49 -21.35
C GLY A 453 -1.30 3.49 -20.36
N THR A 454 -1.38 4.51 -19.50
CA THR A 454 -2.48 4.70 -18.56
C THR A 454 -3.79 5.02 -19.27
N HIS A 455 -3.76 5.82 -20.34
CA HIS A 455 -4.93 6.08 -21.17
C HIS A 455 -5.45 4.82 -21.85
N GLN A 456 -4.55 4.02 -22.45
CA GLN A 456 -4.91 2.73 -23.05
C GLN A 456 -5.49 1.76 -22.01
N MET A 457 -4.92 1.73 -20.80
CA MET A 457 -5.44 0.94 -19.68
C MET A 457 -6.86 1.38 -19.31
N SER A 458 -7.14 2.67 -19.24
CA SER A 458 -8.49 3.19 -18.96
C SER A 458 -9.51 2.72 -20.01
N THR A 459 -9.15 2.76 -21.30
CA THR A 459 -9.99 2.23 -22.38
C THR A 459 -10.22 0.72 -22.27
N ASN A 460 -9.18 -0.05 -21.94
CA ASN A 460 -9.29 -1.49 -21.72
C ASN A 460 -10.21 -1.80 -20.53
N VAL A 461 -10.09 -1.05 -19.43
CA VAL A 461 -10.94 -1.18 -18.24
C VAL A 461 -12.41 -0.87 -18.57
N ALA A 462 -12.68 0.17 -19.34
CA ALA A 462 -14.03 0.49 -19.81
C ALA A 462 -14.62 -0.64 -20.69
N THR A 463 -13.79 -1.21 -21.56
CA THR A 463 -14.17 -2.36 -22.42
C THR A 463 -14.46 -3.60 -21.58
N MET A 464 -13.65 -3.87 -20.55
CA MET A 464 -13.88 -4.97 -19.61
C MET A 464 -15.17 -4.78 -18.81
N ALA A 465 -15.47 -3.57 -18.36
CA ALA A 465 -16.72 -3.28 -17.65
C ALA A 465 -17.94 -3.55 -18.54
N ALA A 466 -17.91 -3.07 -19.79
CA ALA A 466 -18.98 -3.33 -20.76
C ALA A 466 -19.13 -4.84 -21.07
N ALA A 467 -18.02 -5.56 -21.22
CA ALA A 467 -18.04 -7.01 -21.43
C ALA A 467 -18.62 -7.77 -20.22
N ALA A 468 -18.32 -7.33 -19.00
CA ALA A 468 -18.87 -7.91 -17.77
C ALA A 468 -20.37 -7.65 -17.64
N GLU A 469 -20.86 -6.45 -17.99
CA GLU A 469 -22.29 -6.13 -18.04
C GLU A 469 -23.01 -7.01 -19.07
N GLN A 470 -22.45 -7.14 -20.28
CA GLN A 470 -23.00 -8.00 -21.31
C GLN A 470 -23.04 -9.48 -20.89
N MET A 471 -21.99 -9.95 -20.22
CA MET A 471 -21.96 -11.30 -19.65
C MET A 471 -23.06 -11.48 -18.61
N SER A 472 -23.28 -10.50 -17.73
CA SER A 472 -24.35 -10.53 -16.72
C SER A 472 -25.75 -10.64 -17.36
N MET A 473 -25.99 -9.89 -18.45
CA MET A 473 -27.23 -10.02 -19.23
C MET A 473 -27.38 -11.41 -19.86
N ASN A 474 -26.32 -11.94 -20.47
CA ASN A 474 -26.35 -13.28 -21.08
C ASN A 474 -26.60 -14.37 -20.03
N VAL A 475 -25.95 -14.28 -18.86
CA VAL A 475 -26.16 -15.17 -17.71
C VAL A 475 -27.62 -15.13 -17.25
N SER A 476 -28.22 -13.94 -17.13
CA SER A 476 -29.64 -13.81 -16.79
C SER A 476 -30.54 -14.50 -17.83
N GLY A 477 -30.25 -14.32 -19.13
CA GLY A 477 -31.00 -14.97 -20.21
C GLY A 477 -30.87 -16.50 -20.17
N ILE A 478 -29.67 -17.02 -19.93
CA ILE A 478 -29.42 -18.47 -19.79
C ILE A 478 -30.15 -19.04 -18.57
N SER A 479 -30.19 -18.30 -17.46
CA SER A 479 -30.91 -18.72 -16.25
C SER A 479 -32.41 -18.89 -16.54
N SER A 480 -33.04 -17.90 -17.19
CA SER A 480 -34.45 -17.97 -17.57
C SER A 480 -34.73 -19.12 -18.54
N ALA A 481 -33.87 -19.31 -19.54
CA ALA A 481 -34.00 -20.42 -20.48
C ALA A 481 -33.86 -21.79 -19.78
N SER A 482 -32.95 -21.91 -18.81
CA SER A 482 -32.77 -23.16 -18.04
C SER A 482 -33.97 -23.47 -17.14
N GLU A 483 -34.61 -22.44 -16.60
CA GLU A 483 -35.86 -22.58 -15.82
C GLU A 483 -37.01 -23.04 -16.72
N GLU A 484 -37.14 -22.47 -17.93
CA GLU A 484 -38.11 -22.90 -18.94
C GLU A 484 -37.87 -24.37 -19.37
N VAL A 485 -36.60 -24.76 -19.60
CA VAL A 485 -36.24 -26.16 -19.88
C VAL A 485 -36.67 -27.08 -18.74
N SER A 486 -36.48 -26.66 -17.49
CA SER A 486 -36.87 -27.47 -16.32
C SER A 486 -38.39 -27.69 -16.24
N VAL A 487 -39.17 -26.65 -16.55
CA VAL A 487 -40.65 -26.76 -16.65
C VAL A 487 -41.05 -27.71 -17.79
N ASN A 488 -40.42 -27.57 -18.96
CA ASN A 488 -40.70 -28.42 -20.11
C ASN A 488 -40.34 -29.88 -19.83
N VAL A 489 -39.20 -30.15 -19.19
CA VAL A 489 -38.78 -31.48 -18.73
C VAL A 489 -39.82 -32.12 -17.82
N ALA A 490 -40.37 -31.37 -16.85
CA ALA A 490 -41.42 -31.86 -15.96
C ALA A 490 -42.70 -32.23 -16.73
N SER A 491 -43.08 -31.41 -17.72
CA SER A 491 -44.23 -31.69 -18.60
C SER A 491 -44.04 -32.94 -19.46
N ILE A 492 -42.85 -33.10 -20.05
CA ILE A 492 -42.50 -34.28 -20.85
C ILE A 492 -42.45 -35.53 -19.97
N ALA A 493 -41.91 -35.44 -18.74
CA ALA A 493 -41.89 -36.55 -17.78
C ALA A 493 -43.30 -37.04 -17.46
N SER A 494 -44.23 -36.12 -17.20
CA SER A 494 -45.65 -36.43 -16.97
C SER A 494 -46.29 -37.09 -18.19
N SER A 495 -45.97 -36.59 -19.40
CA SER A 495 -46.47 -37.18 -20.66
C SER A 495 -45.93 -38.59 -20.88
N ALA A 496 -44.64 -38.83 -20.62
CA ALA A 496 -44.03 -40.15 -20.72
C ALA A 496 -44.65 -41.15 -19.72
N ASP A 497 -44.93 -40.71 -18.49
CA ASP A 497 -45.63 -41.53 -17.49
C ASP A 497 -47.06 -41.89 -17.94
N ALA A 498 -47.80 -40.92 -18.49
CA ALA A 498 -49.13 -41.16 -19.05
C ALA A 498 -49.07 -42.14 -20.24
N THR A 499 -48.10 -42.01 -21.14
CA THR A 499 -47.88 -42.95 -22.25
C THR A 499 -47.53 -44.35 -21.73
N SER A 500 -46.68 -44.47 -20.70
CA SER A 500 -46.35 -45.75 -20.08
C SER A 500 -47.59 -46.48 -19.55
N ARG A 501 -48.46 -45.73 -18.85
CA ARG A 501 -49.75 -46.25 -18.36
C ARG A 501 -50.65 -46.71 -19.50
N ASN A 502 -50.75 -45.93 -20.57
CA ASN A 502 -51.55 -46.31 -21.76
C ASN A 502 -51.01 -47.58 -22.44
N VAL A 503 -49.68 -47.69 -22.61
CA VAL A 503 -49.04 -48.90 -23.16
C VAL A 503 -49.32 -50.11 -22.28
N GLY A 504 -49.27 -49.95 -20.95
CA GLY A 504 -49.67 -50.99 -20.00
C GLY A 504 -51.13 -51.45 -20.16
N ALA A 505 -52.07 -50.50 -20.31
CA ALA A 505 -53.48 -50.81 -20.53
C ALA A 505 -53.73 -51.54 -21.87
N VAL A 506 -52.97 -51.20 -22.92
CA VAL A 506 -53.03 -51.91 -24.20
C VAL A 506 -52.49 -53.34 -24.06
N ALA A 507 -51.38 -53.54 -23.33
CA ALA A 507 -50.86 -54.88 -23.05
C ALA A 507 -51.89 -55.77 -22.34
N GLU A 508 -52.57 -55.23 -21.33
CA GLU A 508 -53.65 -55.95 -20.62
C GLU A 508 -54.81 -56.30 -21.56
N SER A 509 -55.22 -55.34 -22.41
CA SER A 509 -56.28 -55.54 -23.40
C SER A 509 -55.94 -56.65 -24.39
N ILE A 510 -54.68 -56.74 -24.85
CA ILE A 510 -54.21 -57.82 -25.73
C ILE A 510 -54.25 -59.18 -25.02
N GLY A 511 -53.87 -59.22 -23.73
CA GLY A 511 -54.01 -60.42 -22.92
C GLY A 511 -55.46 -60.91 -22.85
N ARG A 512 -56.41 -59.99 -22.62
CA ARG A 512 -57.85 -60.30 -22.62
C ARG A 512 -58.37 -60.73 -24.00
N ILE A 513 -57.92 -60.10 -25.08
CA ILE A 513 -58.27 -60.50 -26.45
C ILE A 513 -57.78 -61.92 -26.73
N THR A 514 -56.55 -62.24 -26.34
CA THR A 514 -55.97 -63.58 -26.56
C THR A 514 -56.76 -64.67 -25.83
N ALA A 515 -57.14 -64.42 -24.57
CA ALA A 515 -58.03 -65.32 -23.83
C ALA A 515 -59.41 -65.48 -24.50
N SER A 516 -60.00 -64.38 -24.98
CA SER A 516 -61.28 -64.42 -25.70
C SER A 516 -61.19 -65.21 -27.01
N LEU A 517 -60.08 -65.10 -27.75
CA LEU A 517 -59.85 -65.86 -28.98
C LEU A 517 -59.72 -67.36 -28.70
N GLU A 518 -59.13 -67.74 -27.58
CA GLU A 518 -59.07 -69.14 -27.15
C GLU A 518 -60.47 -69.72 -26.90
N HIS A 519 -61.35 -68.96 -26.23
CA HIS A 519 -62.76 -69.35 -26.06
C HIS A 519 -63.48 -69.53 -27.40
N VAL A 520 -63.37 -68.57 -28.33
CA VAL A 520 -64.00 -68.68 -29.67
C VAL A 520 -63.44 -69.86 -30.47
N SER A 521 -62.14 -70.17 -30.34
CA SER A 521 -61.53 -71.35 -30.97
C SER A 521 -62.14 -72.65 -30.45
N ASN A 522 -62.35 -72.74 -29.13
CA ASN A 522 -62.96 -73.90 -28.49
C ASN A 522 -64.44 -74.03 -28.89
N ASP A 523 -65.21 -72.95 -28.87
CA ASP A 523 -66.62 -72.93 -29.31
C ASP A 523 -66.75 -73.37 -30.78
N ALA A 524 -65.85 -72.92 -31.66
CA ALA A 524 -65.84 -73.34 -33.06
C ALA A 524 -65.51 -74.84 -33.22
N ARG A 525 -64.57 -75.37 -32.43
CA ARG A 525 -64.25 -76.81 -32.41
C ARG A 525 -65.42 -77.65 -31.91
N GLU A 526 -66.06 -77.23 -30.83
CA GLU A 526 -67.25 -77.89 -30.28
C GLU A 526 -68.41 -77.85 -31.29
N GLY A 527 -68.63 -76.70 -31.92
CA GLY A 527 -69.60 -76.55 -33.01
C GLY A 527 -69.37 -77.52 -34.17
N SER A 528 -68.12 -77.71 -34.61
CA SER A 528 -67.77 -78.69 -35.65
C SER A 528 -67.96 -80.15 -35.19
N GLN A 529 -67.79 -80.45 -33.90
CA GLN A 529 -68.10 -81.78 -33.36
C GLN A 529 -69.61 -82.03 -33.33
N MET A 530 -70.40 -81.04 -32.91
CA MET A 530 -71.86 -81.11 -32.92
C MET A 530 -72.42 -81.27 -34.34
N THR A 531 -71.88 -80.55 -35.34
CA THR A 531 -72.32 -80.70 -36.74
C THR A 531 -72.00 -82.08 -37.30
N LYS A 532 -70.87 -82.71 -36.92
CA LYS A 532 -70.56 -84.10 -37.29
C LYS A 532 -71.61 -85.07 -36.74
N GLN A 533 -71.94 -84.97 -35.45
CA GLN A 533 -72.98 -85.79 -34.82
C GLN A 533 -74.36 -85.54 -35.45
N ALA A 534 -74.72 -84.29 -35.69
CA ALA A 534 -75.98 -83.93 -36.34
C ALA A 534 -76.08 -84.50 -37.76
N ARG A 535 -74.97 -84.51 -38.50
CA ARG A 535 -74.91 -85.13 -39.83
C ARG A 535 -75.11 -86.64 -39.76
N GLU A 536 -74.47 -87.33 -38.82
CA GLU A 536 -74.65 -88.76 -38.60
C GLU A 536 -76.12 -89.09 -38.27
N MET A 537 -76.76 -88.29 -37.41
CA MET A 537 -78.19 -88.43 -37.10
C MET A 537 -79.08 -88.20 -38.31
N ALA A 538 -78.81 -87.17 -39.13
CA ALA A 538 -79.56 -86.91 -40.35
C ALA A 538 -79.41 -88.05 -41.37
N THR A 539 -78.19 -88.59 -41.54
CA THR A 539 -77.95 -89.78 -42.37
C THR A 539 -78.71 -91.00 -41.85
N GLY A 540 -78.70 -91.23 -40.53
CA GLY A 540 -79.47 -92.30 -39.90
C GLY A 540 -80.98 -92.15 -40.12
N ALA A 541 -81.52 -90.95 -39.97
CA ALA A 541 -82.93 -90.64 -40.22
C ALA A 541 -83.32 -90.84 -41.69
N SER A 542 -82.46 -90.41 -42.63
CA SER A 542 -82.66 -90.63 -44.07
C SER A 542 -82.73 -92.12 -44.41
N ASN A 543 -81.80 -92.92 -43.87
CA ASN A 543 -81.79 -94.38 -44.06
C ASN A 543 -83.07 -95.04 -43.50
N ALA A 544 -83.52 -94.63 -42.31
CA ALA A 544 -84.76 -95.14 -41.72
C ALA A 544 -86.00 -94.79 -42.56
N MET A 545 -86.07 -93.57 -43.11
CA MET A 545 -87.14 -93.17 -44.02
C MET A 545 -87.08 -93.96 -45.34
N GLN A 546 -85.89 -94.17 -45.91
CA GLN A 546 -85.75 -95.01 -47.11
C GLN A 546 -86.23 -96.45 -46.87
N GLN A 547 -85.89 -97.05 -45.71
CA GLN A 547 -86.38 -98.37 -45.33
C GLN A 547 -87.91 -98.39 -45.18
N LEU A 548 -88.51 -97.36 -44.56
CA LEU A 548 -89.96 -97.24 -44.45
C LEU A 548 -90.63 -97.07 -45.82
N GLY A 549 -90.02 -96.32 -46.72
CA GLY A 549 -90.46 -96.19 -48.11
C GLY A 549 -90.42 -97.52 -48.86
N HIS A 550 -89.36 -98.32 -48.65
CA HIS A 550 -89.27 -99.66 -49.22
C HIS A 550 -90.34 -100.60 -48.65
N ALA A 551 -90.54 -100.61 -47.32
CA ALA A 551 -91.55 -101.41 -46.65
C ALA A 551 -92.97 -101.04 -47.11
N ALA A 552 -93.27 -99.75 -47.25
CA ALA A 552 -94.52 -99.27 -47.83
C ALA A 552 -94.68 -99.72 -49.30
N GLY A 553 -93.59 -99.77 -50.07
CA GLY A 553 -93.55 -100.37 -51.41
C GLY A 553 -93.97 -101.84 -51.43
N GLU A 554 -93.43 -102.64 -50.49
CA GLU A 554 -93.78 -104.06 -50.36
C GLU A 554 -95.24 -104.25 -49.93
N ILE A 555 -95.75 -103.44 -49.00
CA ILE A 555 -97.17 -103.49 -48.60
C ILE A 555 -98.07 -103.17 -49.81
N ASN A 556 -97.71 -102.19 -50.64
CA ASN A 556 -98.50 -101.85 -51.83
C ASN A 556 -98.61 -103.04 -52.79
N LYS A 557 -97.51 -103.77 -53.02
CA LYS A 557 -97.51 -105.01 -53.83
C LYS A 557 -98.43 -106.07 -53.21
N VAL A 558 -98.38 -106.25 -51.89
CA VAL A 558 -99.28 -107.20 -51.19
C VAL A 558 -100.74 -106.78 -51.35
N THR A 559 -101.07 -105.49 -51.22
CA THR A 559 -102.46 -105.01 -51.40
C THR A 559 -102.96 -105.20 -52.84
N GLU A 560 -102.08 -105.07 -53.83
CA GLU A 560 -102.40 -105.34 -55.24
C GLU A 560 -102.70 -106.83 -55.48
N VAL A 561 -101.94 -107.73 -54.85
CA VAL A 561 -102.23 -109.17 -54.86
C VAL A 561 -103.57 -109.47 -54.18
N ILE A 562 -103.86 -108.87 -53.01
CA ILE A 562 -105.14 -109.04 -52.31
C ILE A 562 -106.31 -108.53 -53.19
N LYS A 563 -106.16 -107.37 -53.82
CA LYS A 563 -107.16 -106.83 -54.76
C LYS A 563 -107.41 -107.80 -55.91
N THR A 564 -106.35 -108.40 -56.46
CA THR A 564 -106.45 -109.40 -57.54
C THR A 564 -107.16 -110.68 -57.07
N ILE A 565 -106.82 -111.20 -55.88
CA ILE A 565 -107.47 -112.37 -55.27
C ILE A 565 -108.95 -112.08 -55.00
N ALA A 566 -109.27 -110.89 -54.47
CA ALA A 566 -110.64 -110.46 -54.22
C ALA A 566 -111.47 -110.40 -55.51
N LEU A 567 -110.91 -109.86 -56.60
CA LEU A 567 -111.55 -109.85 -57.92
C LEU A 567 -111.79 -111.26 -58.47
N GLN A 568 -110.79 -112.15 -58.36
CA GLN A 568 -110.92 -113.55 -58.77
C GLN A 568 -111.96 -114.30 -57.93
N THR A 569 -111.97 -114.08 -56.61
CA THR A 569 -112.93 -114.71 -55.67
C THR A 569 -114.34 -114.22 -55.95
N ASN A 570 -114.53 -112.92 -56.23
CA ASN A 570 -115.80 -112.35 -56.62
C ASN A 570 -116.33 -112.96 -57.94
N LEU A 571 -115.46 -113.19 -58.93
CA LEU A 571 -115.83 -113.87 -60.19
C LEU A 571 -116.18 -115.36 -59.97
N LEU A 572 -115.40 -116.08 -59.16
CA LEU A 572 -115.69 -117.47 -58.81
C LEU A 572 -117.02 -117.59 -58.05
N ALA A 573 -117.24 -116.72 -57.07
CA ALA A 573 -118.47 -116.67 -56.29
C ALA A 573 -119.68 -116.25 -57.15
N LEU A 574 -119.50 -115.37 -58.13
CA LEU A 574 -120.52 -115.03 -59.11
C LEU A 574 -120.90 -116.24 -59.96
N ASN A 575 -119.91 -116.96 -60.51
CA ASN A 575 -120.15 -118.19 -61.28
C ASN A 575 -120.87 -119.26 -60.44
N ALA A 576 -120.45 -119.45 -59.18
CA ALA A 576 -121.09 -120.36 -58.25
C ALA A 576 -122.53 -119.93 -57.89
N THR A 577 -122.79 -118.62 -57.75
CA THR A 577 -124.14 -118.08 -57.52
C THR A 577 -125.06 -118.36 -58.71
N ILE A 578 -124.55 -118.19 -59.94
CA ILE A 578 -125.30 -118.47 -61.18
C ILE A 578 -125.65 -119.97 -61.23
N GLU A 579 -124.67 -120.85 -61.02
CA GLU A 579 -124.87 -122.31 -61.08
C GLU A 579 -125.82 -122.81 -59.98
N ALA A 580 -125.71 -122.26 -58.76
CA ALA A 580 -126.60 -122.58 -57.66
C ALA A 580 -128.05 -122.07 -57.88
N THR A 581 -128.23 -120.98 -58.62
CA THR A 581 -129.56 -120.48 -59.03
C THR A 581 -130.17 -121.37 -60.12
N ASN A 582 -129.35 -121.89 -61.04
CA ASN A 582 -129.78 -122.84 -62.07
C ASN A 582 -130.25 -124.19 -61.52
N ALA A 583 -129.69 -124.64 -60.39
CA ALA A 583 -130.05 -125.90 -59.72
C ALA A 583 -131.41 -125.89 -58.99
N GLY A 584 -132.19 -124.80 -59.05
CA GLY A 584 -133.54 -124.72 -58.48
C GLY A 584 -133.59 -124.84 -56.95
N GLU A 585 -134.62 -125.50 -56.40
CA GLU A 585 -134.81 -125.60 -54.94
C GLU A 585 -133.65 -126.30 -54.21
N ALA A 586 -132.94 -127.23 -54.86
CA ALA A 586 -131.79 -127.94 -54.27
C ALA A 586 -130.54 -127.06 -54.11
N GLY A 587 -130.39 -126.00 -54.91
CA GLY A 587 -129.22 -125.09 -54.92
C GLY A 587 -129.36 -123.87 -54.01
N ARG A 588 -130.51 -123.66 -53.38
CA ARG A 588 -130.84 -122.43 -52.64
C ARG A 588 -129.87 -122.12 -51.49
N GLY A 589 -129.42 -123.14 -50.76
CA GLY A 589 -128.40 -122.98 -49.70
C GLY A 589 -127.02 -122.59 -50.24
N PHE A 590 -126.60 -123.18 -51.36
CA PHE A 590 -125.34 -122.84 -52.03
C PHE A 590 -125.36 -121.43 -52.64
N ALA A 591 -126.51 -120.99 -53.18
CA ALA A 591 -126.65 -119.64 -53.73
C ALA A 591 -126.49 -118.55 -52.67
N VAL A 592 -127.00 -118.79 -51.45
CA VAL A 592 -126.82 -117.86 -50.31
C VAL A 592 -125.35 -117.77 -49.92
N VAL A 593 -124.65 -118.90 -49.77
CA VAL A 593 -123.22 -118.92 -49.42
C VAL A 593 -122.37 -118.27 -50.52
N ALA A 594 -122.65 -118.54 -51.79
CA ALA A 594 -121.93 -117.94 -52.91
C ALA A 594 -122.16 -116.42 -52.99
N LYS A 595 -123.38 -115.93 -52.70
CA LYS A 595 -123.67 -114.49 -52.61
C LYS A 595 -122.91 -113.84 -51.45
N GLU A 596 -122.84 -114.49 -50.29
CA GLU A 596 -122.09 -114.01 -49.13
C GLU A 596 -120.58 -113.93 -49.43
N ILE A 597 -120.01 -114.97 -50.06
CA ILE A 597 -118.60 -114.97 -50.49
C ILE A 597 -118.33 -113.85 -51.50
N LYS A 598 -119.27 -113.62 -52.44
CA LYS A 598 -119.17 -112.54 -53.42
C LYS A 598 -119.13 -111.16 -52.74
N GLU A 599 -119.99 -110.95 -51.75
CA GLU A 599 -120.06 -109.70 -50.99
C GLU A 599 -118.80 -109.48 -50.14
N LEU A 600 -118.31 -110.52 -49.44
CA LEU A 600 -117.03 -110.49 -48.73
C LEU A 600 -115.85 -110.22 -49.67
N ALA A 601 -115.83 -110.82 -50.86
CA ALA A 601 -114.78 -110.61 -51.85
C ALA A 601 -114.79 -109.17 -52.38
N SER A 602 -115.97 -108.61 -52.68
CA SER A 602 -116.12 -107.20 -53.06
C SER A 602 -115.64 -106.27 -51.94
N GLN A 603 -116.04 -106.55 -50.69
CA GLN A 603 -115.62 -105.78 -49.52
C GLN A 603 -114.09 -105.85 -49.33
N SER A 604 -113.49 -107.04 -49.48
CA SER A 604 -112.04 -107.25 -49.37
C SER A 604 -111.27 -106.49 -50.45
N GLY A 605 -111.76 -106.46 -51.69
CA GLY A 605 -111.17 -105.67 -52.78
C GLY A 605 -111.23 -104.17 -52.52
N GLN A 606 -112.36 -103.67 -52.00
CA GLN A 606 -112.52 -102.27 -51.62
C GLN A 606 -111.60 -101.88 -50.45
N SER A 607 -111.50 -102.73 -49.42
CA SER A 607 -110.57 -102.51 -48.30
C SER A 607 -109.11 -102.53 -48.77
N ALA A 608 -108.73 -103.44 -49.67
CA ALA A 608 -107.39 -103.47 -50.25
C ALA A 608 -107.06 -102.18 -51.03
N GLU A 609 -108.03 -101.63 -51.76
CA GLU A 609 -107.86 -100.36 -52.46
C GLU A 609 -107.74 -99.16 -51.50
N GLU A 610 -108.48 -99.17 -50.39
CA GLU A 610 -108.32 -98.14 -49.35
C GLU A 610 -106.94 -98.22 -48.69
N ILE A 611 -106.44 -99.43 -48.39
CA ILE A 611 -105.09 -99.62 -47.86
C ILE A 611 -104.06 -99.12 -48.88
N ALA A 612 -104.20 -99.47 -50.16
CA ALA A 612 -103.31 -98.99 -51.22
C ALA A 612 -103.24 -97.45 -51.28
N ARG A 613 -104.38 -96.75 -51.23
CA ARG A 613 -104.42 -95.27 -51.17
C ARG A 613 -103.71 -94.70 -49.93
N ARG A 614 -103.90 -95.32 -48.76
CA ARG A 614 -103.20 -94.91 -47.53
C ARG A 614 -101.70 -95.15 -47.63
N ILE A 615 -101.27 -96.25 -48.23
CA ILE A 615 -99.86 -96.58 -48.45
C ILE A 615 -99.21 -95.66 -49.47
N GLU A 616 -99.90 -95.29 -50.55
CA GLU A 616 -99.43 -94.27 -51.50
C GLU A 616 -99.19 -92.92 -50.80
N THR A 617 -100.11 -92.53 -49.90
CA THR A 617 -99.94 -91.34 -49.06
C THR A 617 -98.69 -91.47 -48.18
N VAL A 618 -98.49 -92.61 -47.51
CA VAL A 618 -97.28 -92.89 -46.70
C VAL A 618 -96.01 -92.80 -47.56
N GLN A 619 -96.00 -93.37 -48.76
CA GLN A 619 -94.85 -93.29 -49.67
C GLN A 619 -94.54 -91.85 -50.10
N ASN A 620 -95.57 -91.07 -50.45
CA ASN A 620 -95.43 -89.66 -50.80
C ASN A 620 -94.86 -88.87 -49.62
N SER A 621 -95.41 -89.03 -48.41
CA SER A 621 -94.90 -88.39 -47.19
C SER A 621 -93.48 -88.81 -46.85
N THR A 622 -93.12 -90.07 -47.10
CA THR A 622 -91.76 -90.57 -46.87
C THR A 622 -90.75 -89.97 -47.86
N ARG A 623 -91.11 -89.88 -49.15
CA ARG A 623 -90.29 -89.20 -50.17
C ARG A 623 -90.09 -87.72 -49.84
N GLU A 624 -91.13 -87.06 -49.33
CA GLU A 624 -91.04 -85.68 -48.85
C GLU A 624 -90.09 -85.56 -47.64
N ALA A 625 -90.24 -86.44 -46.65
CA ALA A 625 -89.39 -86.47 -45.47
C ALA A 625 -87.90 -86.68 -45.82
N VAL A 626 -87.58 -87.59 -46.75
CA VAL A 626 -86.21 -87.79 -47.23
C VAL A 626 -85.64 -86.50 -47.82
N ARG A 627 -86.39 -85.79 -48.67
CA ARG A 627 -85.94 -84.52 -49.29
C ARG A 627 -85.68 -83.44 -48.24
N ILE A 628 -86.53 -83.35 -47.21
CA ILE A 628 -86.34 -82.42 -46.09
C ILE A 628 -85.06 -82.77 -45.32
N ILE A 629 -84.83 -84.05 -45.02
CA ILE A 629 -83.64 -84.52 -44.30
C ILE A 629 -82.36 -84.24 -45.10
N GLU A 630 -82.37 -84.42 -46.42
CA GLU A 630 -81.26 -84.06 -47.30
C GLU A 630 -80.95 -82.55 -47.24
N GLY A 631 -81.99 -81.70 -47.25
CA GLY A 631 -81.84 -80.26 -47.06
C GLY A 631 -81.23 -79.89 -45.71
N VAL A 632 -81.65 -80.56 -44.63
CA VAL A 632 -81.05 -80.41 -43.28
C VAL A 632 -79.58 -80.83 -43.28
N ALA A 633 -79.23 -81.95 -43.92
CA ALA A 633 -77.84 -82.42 -44.02
C ALA A 633 -76.94 -81.43 -44.77
N GLN A 634 -77.44 -80.82 -45.86
CA GLN A 634 -76.72 -79.76 -46.58
C GLN A 634 -76.53 -78.52 -45.70
N PHE A 635 -77.55 -78.11 -44.95
CA PHE A 635 -77.45 -76.98 -44.02
C PHE A 635 -76.40 -77.23 -42.93
N ILE A 636 -76.39 -78.43 -42.33
CA ILE A 636 -75.38 -78.85 -41.35
C ILE A 636 -73.96 -78.76 -41.95
N GLY A 637 -73.79 -79.14 -43.21
CA GLY A 637 -72.50 -79.01 -43.89
C GLY A 637 -72.01 -77.58 -44.07
N ARG A 638 -72.92 -76.65 -44.38
CA ARG A 638 -72.58 -75.22 -44.44
C ARG A 638 -72.20 -74.66 -43.06
N VAL A 639 -72.82 -75.15 -41.99
CA VAL A 639 -72.47 -74.76 -40.61
C VAL A 639 -71.07 -75.28 -40.25
N ASP A 640 -70.74 -76.53 -40.61
CA ASP A 640 -69.41 -77.11 -40.39
C ASP A 640 -68.30 -76.34 -41.12
N GLU A 641 -68.51 -76.01 -42.40
CA GLU A 641 -67.58 -75.14 -43.15
C GLU A 641 -67.43 -73.76 -42.50
N SER A 642 -68.50 -73.22 -41.92
CA SER A 642 -68.44 -71.95 -41.19
C SER A 642 -67.60 -72.04 -39.93
N ALA A 643 -67.73 -73.14 -39.16
CA ALA A 643 -66.91 -73.39 -37.99
C ALA A 643 -65.41 -73.49 -38.34
N ILE A 644 -65.08 -74.16 -39.45
CA ILE A 644 -63.70 -74.22 -39.98
C ILE A 644 -63.17 -72.83 -40.34
N ARG A 645 -63.97 -72.02 -41.05
CA ARG A 645 -63.57 -70.63 -41.40
C ARG A 645 -63.35 -69.77 -40.15
N ILE A 646 -64.19 -69.90 -39.13
CA ILE A 646 -64.02 -69.21 -37.84
C ILE A 646 -62.70 -69.64 -37.18
N SER A 647 -62.41 -70.93 -37.11
CA SER A 647 -61.17 -71.45 -36.50
C SER A 647 -59.91 -70.93 -37.21
N SER A 648 -59.90 -70.88 -38.54
CA SER A 648 -58.82 -70.28 -39.32
C SER A 648 -58.68 -68.78 -39.07
N ALA A 649 -59.80 -68.04 -39.02
CA ALA A 649 -59.80 -66.61 -38.72
C ALA A 649 -59.25 -66.31 -37.31
N VAL A 650 -59.65 -67.11 -36.32
CA VAL A 650 -59.15 -67.03 -34.93
C VAL A 650 -57.65 -67.28 -34.90
N THR A 651 -57.13 -68.28 -35.62
CA THR A 651 -55.69 -68.55 -35.70
C THR A 651 -54.91 -67.34 -36.23
N ASN A 652 -55.40 -66.70 -37.29
CA ASN A 652 -54.79 -65.48 -37.84
C ASN A 652 -54.87 -64.31 -36.85
N GLN A 653 -55.99 -64.14 -36.15
CA GLN A 653 -56.16 -63.10 -35.13
C GLN A 653 -55.25 -63.31 -33.92
N THR A 654 -55.01 -64.55 -33.50
CA THR A 654 -54.06 -64.87 -32.42
C THR A 654 -52.63 -64.51 -32.82
N GLN A 655 -52.24 -64.77 -34.07
CA GLN A 655 -50.93 -64.34 -34.59
C GLN A 655 -50.81 -62.80 -34.58
N MET A 656 -51.84 -62.08 -35.02
CA MET A 656 -51.86 -60.62 -34.95
C MET A 656 -51.78 -60.10 -33.51
N ALA A 657 -52.55 -60.68 -32.58
CA ALA A 657 -52.50 -60.31 -31.17
C ALA A 657 -51.10 -60.50 -30.57
N ASN A 658 -50.42 -61.61 -30.90
CA ASN A 658 -49.03 -61.85 -30.49
C ASN A 658 -48.06 -60.82 -31.07
N GLN A 659 -48.23 -60.43 -32.34
CA GLN A 659 -47.40 -59.38 -32.94
C GLN A 659 -47.62 -58.04 -32.25
N ILE A 660 -48.87 -57.64 -32.00
CA ILE A 660 -49.18 -56.41 -31.27
C ILE A 660 -48.57 -56.46 -29.85
N ALA A 661 -48.57 -57.63 -29.19
CA ALA A 661 -47.92 -57.78 -27.88
C ALA A 661 -46.40 -57.50 -27.94
N VAL A 662 -45.73 -57.94 -29.01
CA VAL A 662 -44.32 -57.63 -29.27
C VAL A 662 -44.13 -56.13 -29.50
N ASP A 663 -44.93 -55.51 -30.37
CA ASP A 663 -44.85 -54.07 -30.68
C ASP A 663 -45.09 -53.21 -29.42
N VAL A 664 -46.03 -53.62 -28.57
CA VAL A 664 -46.31 -52.96 -27.28
C VAL A 664 -45.15 -53.12 -26.30
N SER A 665 -44.49 -54.28 -26.27
CA SER A 665 -43.29 -54.46 -25.45
C SER A 665 -42.13 -53.59 -25.94
N GLU A 666 -41.99 -53.37 -27.25
CA GLU A 666 -40.98 -52.47 -27.80
C GLU A 666 -41.31 -51.00 -27.51
N ALA A 667 -42.57 -50.60 -27.70
CA ALA A 667 -43.05 -49.27 -27.33
C ALA A 667 -42.78 -48.95 -25.85
N ARG A 668 -42.99 -49.92 -24.95
CA ARG A 668 -42.67 -49.77 -23.52
C ARG A 668 -41.18 -49.48 -23.29
N LYS A 669 -40.28 -50.22 -23.93
CA LYS A 669 -38.82 -49.98 -23.86
C LYS A 669 -38.45 -48.60 -24.42
N GLY A 670 -39.15 -48.14 -25.46
CA GLY A 670 -39.03 -46.80 -26.02
C GLY A 670 -39.39 -45.72 -24.99
N VAL A 671 -40.53 -45.86 -24.31
CA VAL A 671 -40.98 -44.95 -23.25
C VAL A 671 -40.00 -44.94 -22.07
N GLU A 672 -39.48 -46.10 -21.65
CA GLU A 672 -38.44 -46.18 -20.60
C GLU A 672 -37.13 -45.48 -21.01
N SER A 673 -36.76 -45.53 -22.29
CA SER A 673 -35.59 -44.82 -22.81
C SER A 673 -35.84 -43.31 -22.86
N ILE A 674 -37.04 -42.87 -23.26
CA ILE A 674 -37.46 -41.46 -23.18
C ILE A 674 -37.38 -40.96 -21.74
N ALA A 675 -37.90 -41.72 -20.76
CA ALA A 675 -37.82 -41.35 -19.36
C ALA A 675 -36.37 -41.18 -18.87
N ARG A 676 -35.45 -42.04 -19.32
CA ARG A 676 -34.00 -41.90 -19.04
C ARG A 676 -33.41 -40.64 -19.69
N SER A 677 -33.70 -40.38 -20.96
CA SER A 677 -33.25 -39.15 -21.64
C SER A 677 -33.76 -37.89 -20.95
N ILE A 678 -35.01 -37.88 -20.47
CA ILE A 678 -35.57 -36.75 -19.72
C ILE A 678 -34.81 -36.52 -18.42
N ALA A 679 -34.45 -37.58 -17.69
CA ALA A 679 -33.65 -37.45 -16.47
C ALA A 679 -32.24 -36.90 -16.74
N GLU A 680 -31.61 -37.29 -17.85
CA GLU A 680 -30.32 -36.72 -18.27
C GLU A 680 -30.45 -35.24 -18.66
N VAL A 681 -31.49 -34.86 -19.39
CA VAL A 681 -31.76 -33.45 -19.74
C VAL A 681 -32.03 -32.62 -18.47
N ALA A 682 -32.78 -33.16 -17.51
CA ALA A 682 -33.02 -32.51 -16.21
C ALA A 682 -31.71 -32.24 -15.45
N LYS A 683 -30.81 -33.25 -15.44
CA LYS A 683 -29.48 -33.10 -14.85
C LYS A 683 -28.66 -32.04 -15.60
N GLY A 684 -28.65 -32.08 -16.93
CA GLY A 684 -27.95 -31.09 -17.75
C GLY A 684 -28.45 -29.66 -17.50
N ALA A 685 -29.75 -29.45 -17.36
CA ALA A 685 -30.32 -28.15 -17.00
C ALA A 685 -29.87 -27.68 -15.61
N THR A 686 -29.75 -28.60 -14.65
CA THR A 686 -29.23 -28.31 -13.31
C THR A 686 -27.75 -27.92 -13.35
N ASP A 687 -26.94 -28.64 -14.12
CA ASP A 687 -25.52 -28.35 -14.30
C ASP A 687 -25.31 -26.98 -14.98
N VAL A 688 -26.12 -26.66 -16.01
CA VAL A 688 -26.12 -25.34 -16.65
C VAL A 688 -26.48 -24.24 -15.66
N SER A 689 -27.49 -24.43 -14.81
CA SER A 689 -27.84 -23.47 -13.77
C SER A 689 -26.68 -23.22 -12.79
N GLY A 690 -26.00 -24.29 -12.36
CA GLY A 690 -24.79 -24.19 -11.52
C GLY A 690 -23.67 -23.40 -12.19
N ASN A 691 -23.32 -23.74 -13.44
CA ASN A 691 -22.30 -23.04 -14.22
C ASN A 691 -22.67 -21.56 -14.47
N THR A 692 -23.96 -21.28 -14.66
CA THR A 692 -24.48 -19.92 -14.85
C THR A 692 -24.31 -19.09 -13.57
N SER A 693 -24.54 -19.68 -12.40
CA SER A 693 -24.28 -19.03 -11.10
C SER A 693 -22.79 -18.72 -10.92
N GLU A 694 -21.90 -19.62 -11.32
CA GLU A 694 -20.46 -19.40 -11.24
C GLU A 694 -19.99 -18.33 -12.24
N ALA A 695 -20.50 -18.35 -13.48
CA ALA A 695 -20.25 -17.30 -14.47
C ALA A 695 -20.77 -15.93 -14.01
N SER A 696 -21.91 -15.88 -13.32
CA SER A 696 -22.43 -14.65 -12.70
C SER A 696 -21.44 -14.07 -11.68
N LYS A 697 -20.92 -14.91 -10.78
CA LYS A 697 -19.90 -14.51 -9.80
C LYS A 697 -18.64 -14.00 -10.48
N ALA A 698 -18.16 -14.72 -11.50
CA ALA A 698 -16.98 -14.32 -12.27
C ALA A 698 -17.19 -12.95 -12.96
N ALA A 699 -18.37 -12.69 -13.54
CA ALA A 699 -18.69 -11.40 -14.14
C ALA A 699 -18.68 -10.26 -13.11
N ILE A 700 -19.21 -10.51 -11.89
CA ILE A 700 -19.18 -9.56 -10.77
C ILE A 700 -17.73 -9.27 -10.35
N ASP A 701 -16.90 -10.29 -10.22
CA ASP A 701 -15.48 -10.12 -9.86
C ASP A 701 -14.71 -9.36 -10.94
N VAL A 702 -14.96 -9.61 -12.23
CA VAL A 702 -14.35 -8.84 -13.32
C VAL A 702 -14.77 -7.37 -13.25
N SER A 703 -16.06 -7.09 -13.02
CA SER A 703 -16.56 -5.72 -12.87
C SER A 703 -15.91 -5.00 -11.68
N ARG A 704 -15.78 -5.69 -10.53
CA ARG A 704 -15.10 -5.15 -9.35
C ARG A 704 -13.62 -4.87 -9.63
N ASN A 705 -12.90 -5.81 -10.22
CA ASN A 705 -11.49 -5.66 -10.56
C ASN A 705 -11.26 -4.55 -11.60
N ALA A 706 -12.16 -4.41 -12.57
CA ALA A 706 -12.15 -3.28 -13.50
C ALA A 706 -12.30 -1.95 -12.76
N GLY A 707 -13.21 -1.85 -11.78
CA GLY A 707 -13.36 -0.67 -10.94
C GLY A 707 -12.13 -0.34 -10.09
N GLU A 708 -11.45 -1.35 -9.56
CA GLU A 708 -10.17 -1.17 -8.83
C GLU A 708 -9.04 -0.71 -9.77
N ALA A 709 -8.94 -1.31 -10.95
CA ALA A 709 -7.97 -0.92 -11.98
C ALA A 709 -8.20 0.51 -12.50
N ALA A 710 -9.46 0.95 -12.62
CA ALA A 710 -9.80 2.33 -12.97
C ALA A 710 -9.24 3.32 -11.94
N LYS A 711 -9.46 3.07 -10.65
CA LYS A 711 -8.93 3.92 -9.56
C LYS A 711 -7.40 3.95 -9.53
N ALA A 712 -6.77 2.81 -9.81
CA ALA A 712 -5.31 2.73 -9.92
C ALA A 712 -4.80 3.55 -11.11
N ALA A 713 -5.45 3.46 -12.28
CA ALA A 713 -5.13 4.29 -13.45
C ALA A 713 -5.24 5.79 -13.14
N GLU A 714 -6.29 6.17 -12.41
CA GLU A 714 -6.55 7.56 -12.00
C GLU A 714 -5.43 8.08 -11.06
N SER A 715 -4.99 7.26 -10.11
CA SER A 715 -3.87 7.58 -9.22
C SER A 715 -2.53 7.69 -9.96
N ILE A 716 -2.28 6.80 -10.93
CA ILE A 716 -1.08 6.88 -11.79
C ILE A 716 -1.09 8.18 -12.59
N SER A 717 -2.24 8.55 -13.17
CA SER A 717 -2.40 9.81 -13.91
C SER A 717 -2.07 11.03 -13.03
N ALA A 718 -2.56 11.05 -11.78
CA ALA A 718 -2.22 12.11 -10.82
C ALA A 718 -0.71 12.15 -10.49
N ASN A 719 -0.08 10.99 -10.31
CA ASN A 719 1.37 10.91 -10.07
C ASN A 719 2.19 11.39 -11.27
N ILE A 720 1.79 11.07 -12.50
CA ILE A 720 2.45 11.57 -13.72
C ILE A 720 2.38 13.10 -13.77
N HIS A 721 1.26 13.69 -13.40
CA HIS A 721 1.15 15.14 -13.33
C HIS A 721 2.17 15.75 -12.35
N GLY A 722 2.34 15.12 -11.18
CA GLY A 722 3.37 15.50 -10.20
C GLY A 722 4.80 15.35 -10.74
N VAL A 723 5.10 14.26 -11.44
CA VAL A 723 6.41 14.04 -12.09
C VAL A 723 6.68 15.09 -13.16
N SER A 724 5.68 15.43 -13.98
CA SER A 724 5.81 16.45 -15.02
C SER A 724 6.12 17.83 -14.44
N GLU A 725 5.48 18.20 -13.33
CA GLU A 725 5.75 19.48 -12.66
C GLU A 725 7.12 19.52 -11.99
N ALA A 726 7.53 18.44 -11.32
CA ALA A 726 8.87 18.30 -10.75
C ALA A 726 9.95 18.40 -11.84
N THR A 727 9.71 17.77 -12.99
CA THR A 727 10.62 17.83 -14.15
C THR A 727 10.73 19.25 -14.69
N ARG A 728 9.62 19.99 -14.80
CA ARG A 728 9.61 21.40 -15.20
C ARG A 728 10.43 22.29 -14.26
N LEU A 729 10.31 22.06 -12.95
CA LEU A 729 11.09 22.76 -11.92
C LEU A 729 12.59 22.43 -11.99
N ASN A 730 12.94 21.16 -12.25
CA ASN A 730 14.33 20.74 -12.42
C ASN A 730 14.97 21.37 -13.65
N THR A 731 14.27 21.39 -14.80
CA THR A 731 14.73 22.08 -16.01
C THR A 731 14.98 23.57 -15.74
N SER A 732 14.07 24.25 -15.04
CA SER A 732 14.26 25.66 -14.67
C SER A 732 15.46 25.87 -13.75
N SER A 733 15.64 24.99 -12.76
CA SER A 733 16.77 25.04 -11.83
C SER A 733 18.10 24.79 -12.53
N ALA A 734 18.16 23.81 -13.43
CA ALA A 734 19.35 23.53 -14.24
C ALA A 734 19.77 24.75 -15.07
N VAL A 735 18.82 25.39 -15.77
CA VAL A 735 19.10 26.61 -16.55
C VAL A 735 19.75 27.69 -15.68
N LYS A 736 19.22 27.94 -14.47
CA LYS A 736 19.79 28.92 -13.53
C LYS A 736 21.20 28.53 -13.04
N VAL A 737 21.44 27.24 -12.76
CA VAL A 737 22.76 26.74 -12.36
C VAL A 737 23.77 26.91 -13.50
N ASN A 738 23.35 26.65 -14.75
CA ASN A 738 24.21 26.82 -15.93
C ASN A 738 24.57 28.30 -16.16
N GLU A 739 23.61 29.21 -15.93
CA GLU A 739 23.83 30.66 -16.01
C GLU A 739 24.81 31.14 -14.93
N ALA A 740 24.64 30.68 -13.68
CA ALA A 740 25.56 30.96 -12.58
C ALA A 740 26.97 30.40 -12.84
N ALA A 741 27.08 29.18 -13.39
CA ALA A 741 28.34 28.59 -13.80
C ALA A 741 29.03 29.42 -14.89
N SER A 742 28.27 29.95 -15.85
CA SER A 742 28.82 30.86 -16.86
C SER A 742 29.38 32.15 -16.26
N HIS A 743 28.66 32.75 -15.29
CA HIS A 743 29.14 33.91 -14.54
C HIS A 743 30.43 33.62 -13.74
N LEU A 744 30.51 32.49 -13.04
CA LEU A 744 31.70 32.10 -12.28
C LEU A 744 32.93 31.91 -13.20
N ARG A 745 32.71 31.31 -14.38
CA ARG A 745 33.75 31.17 -15.40
C ARG A 745 34.22 32.53 -15.93
N GLN A 746 33.31 33.49 -16.10
CA GLN A 746 33.67 34.85 -16.50
C GLN A 746 34.51 35.57 -15.43
N ILE A 747 34.13 35.45 -14.16
CA ILE A 747 34.92 35.98 -13.02
C ILE A 747 36.32 35.35 -12.97
N ALA A 748 36.43 34.04 -13.23
CA ALA A 748 37.72 33.35 -13.30
C ALA A 748 38.62 33.92 -14.41
N VAL A 749 38.06 34.19 -15.60
CA VAL A 749 38.78 34.80 -16.73
C VAL A 749 39.21 36.24 -16.43
N GLU A 750 38.35 37.04 -15.79
CA GLU A 750 38.67 38.42 -15.39
C GLU A 750 39.77 38.48 -14.32
N LEU A 751 39.74 37.56 -13.34
CA LEU A 751 40.80 37.41 -12.35
C LEU A 751 42.13 37.01 -13.01
N GLN A 752 42.09 36.06 -13.95
CA GLN A 752 43.27 35.57 -14.66
C GLN A 752 43.88 36.67 -15.55
N SER A 753 43.05 37.48 -16.20
CA SER A 753 43.46 38.67 -16.96
C SER A 753 44.08 39.74 -16.05
N SER A 754 43.45 40.03 -14.91
CA SER A 754 43.92 41.04 -13.95
C SER A 754 45.29 40.70 -13.34
N VAL A 755 45.65 39.42 -13.26
CA VAL A 755 46.98 38.97 -12.78
C VAL A 755 47.98 38.72 -13.91
N ALA A 756 47.55 38.64 -15.17
CA ALA A 756 48.41 38.40 -16.33
C ALA A 756 49.34 39.58 -16.66
N GLN A 757 49.01 40.79 -16.20
CA GLN A 757 49.83 41.99 -16.36
C GLN A 757 51.14 41.97 -15.53
N PHE A 758 51.29 41.04 -14.58
CA PHE A 758 52.48 40.92 -13.75
C PHE A 758 53.46 39.88 -14.33
N LYS A 759 54.72 40.27 -14.55
CA LYS A 759 55.82 39.37 -14.88
C LYS A 759 56.27 38.64 -13.61
N VAL A 760 55.93 37.37 -13.54
CA VAL A 760 56.25 36.46 -12.45
C VAL A 760 57.44 35.61 -12.88
N GLY A 761 58.52 35.59 -12.11
CA GLY A 761 59.65 34.71 -12.39
C GLY A 761 59.28 33.28 -12.04
N ASP A 762 59.50 32.34 -12.96
CA ASP A 762 59.42 30.93 -12.65
C ASP A 762 60.40 30.64 -11.51
N GLY A 763 59.85 30.17 -10.37
CA GLY A 763 60.68 29.64 -9.30
C GLY A 763 61.60 28.54 -9.86
N PRO A 764 62.78 28.33 -9.27
CA PRO A 764 63.74 27.35 -9.77
C PRO A 764 63.03 26.02 -10.01
N GLY A 765 63.07 25.58 -11.27
CA GLY A 765 62.49 24.32 -11.70
C GLY A 765 62.95 23.20 -10.77
N LYS A 766 61.99 22.46 -10.24
CA LYS A 766 62.26 21.12 -9.72
C LYS A 766 62.61 20.24 -10.92
N HIS A 767 63.90 20.13 -11.22
CA HIS A 767 64.44 18.90 -11.79
C HIS A 767 64.39 17.83 -10.69
N GLY A 768 63.68 16.75 -10.99
CA GLY A 768 63.45 15.58 -10.15
C GLY A 768 62.42 14.70 -10.83
#